data_AF-A0A8X7YE53-F1
#
_entry.id   AF-A0A8X7YE53-F1
#
_cell.length_a   1.000
_cell.length_b   1.000
_cell.length_c   1.000
_cell.angle_alpha   90.00
_cell.angle_beta   90.00
_cell.angle_gamma   90.00
#
_symmetry.space_group_name_H-M   'P 1'
#
loop_
_entity.id
_entity.type
_entity.pdbx_description
1 polymer ?
#
loop_
_entity_poly.entity_id
_entity_poly.type
_entity_poly.pdbx_seq_one_letter_code
_entity_poly.pdbx_strand_id
1 'polypeptide(L)'
;MIMVLLYSCMVALIDSSVVVSGDSLDTDRQVLLDLKSFLEERNHVNRGQYSQWNQQSSNPCNWSGILCTLDGSRVRGINLAANNISGDLYGNFSSLTALTYLDLSRNTFSGAVPGDLSNCQNLVYLNLSHNILEGELNLTGLTKLETLDLSTNRIFGGIQFTFPGICNNLIVANVSANNFSGGIDNFFDGCLKLQYLDLSSNFFSGAIWKGFSRLKEFSVSENYLSGEVSESFFAENNCSLQVLDLSGNNFTGKVPSKVSNCRNLAILNLWGNHFTGQIPPEIGLISSLESLFLGNNTFSPTIPESLLSLGNLAFLDLSRNHFGGDIQQIFGRFTQLKFLVLHGNSYIGGINSSGILKLPNLVGLDLSNNSFTGPLPVEISEMHNLKFLILAYNQFNSNIPQEYGNFQGLQALDLSFNNLIGKIPSSLGKLRSLLWLMLANNTLSGEIPAELGSCTSLLWLNLANNQLSGSIPRELMKVGMDPSQTFESNRQDGGIIASSRECLTMKRWIPADYPPFSFVYTILNRKTCMSIWDRLLKGVGLFPVCAAGSTVRTLQISGYLQLSGNQLSGEVPGDIGKMHNFSMIHLGFNNLSGTLPPQIGQLPLVVLNLTKNTFSGEIPNEIGNAKCIKNLDLSYNNFSGTFPVSLNNLNELSEFNISYNPLISGTIPTPGQLATFEKDSYLGDPLLKLPSFIINSSGSPPNQYPKIEKKEHKKWVAVLVLLTMTMAFLICGLASLIVCMLVKSPAESPGYLLEDTKHLRRDFASSSGSSSPWSSDTIKVIRLDRTAFTHADILKATGNFSESRILGKGGFGTVYRGLLPDGRQVAVKKLQREGIEGEKEFRAEMEVLTGNGFGWPHPNLVTLYGWCLDGTERILVYEYMEGGSLEDLISDRTRLTWRRRIDIAIDVARALVFLHHECYPAIVHRDVKASNVLLDKDGKASVTDFGLARFVDVGDSHVSTMVAGTVGYVAPEYGQTFHATTKGDVYSFGVLSMELATGRRAVDGGEECLLEWARRVMGYGRHGLSRARIPVVLLGSGLAEGAEEMCELLRIGIGCTAEAPQSRPNMKEMTIMVVSCPCKMSIYKSSYATLTTSQENTLHRFLLYTKTFFILLRVENSLMSNALNHNFYFPPTSFGIFSISLRIFGTAALQTLLRVAEDLASFNLGIKMGSLDLLLSAVSSIYHDYVGANTKLCYCLVNEVYVLLFFLGRYRVAEIAWVQDNPPEG
;
A
#
# COMPACT_ATOMS: atom_id res chain seq x y z
N MET A 1 -5.62 72.42 3.56
CA MET A 1 -6.06 71.00 3.59
C MET A 1 -5.63 70.21 2.37
N ILE A 2 -6.00 70.59 1.13
CA ILE A 2 -5.59 69.84 -0.08
C ILE A 2 -4.07 69.68 -0.21
N MET A 3 -3.28 70.72 0.13
CA MET A 3 -1.81 70.65 0.17
C MET A 3 -1.23 69.65 1.20
N VAL A 4 -1.96 69.34 2.28
CA VAL A 4 -1.49 68.35 3.28
C VAL A 4 -1.74 66.93 2.76
N LEU A 5 -2.90 66.70 2.13
CA LEU A 5 -3.21 65.41 1.48
C LEU A 5 -2.28 65.11 0.29
N LEU A 6 -1.88 66.12 -0.49
CA LEU A 6 -0.87 65.93 -1.54
C LEU A 6 0.51 65.58 -0.97
N TYR A 7 0.91 66.18 0.16
CA TYR A 7 2.16 65.81 0.83
C TYR A 7 2.09 64.38 1.41
N SER A 8 0.95 63.99 2.00
CA SER A 8 0.72 62.62 2.48
C SER A 8 0.76 61.59 1.34
N CYS A 9 0.15 61.89 0.19
CA CYS A 9 0.19 60.99 -0.97
C CYS A 9 1.55 60.95 -1.66
N MET A 10 2.36 62.02 -1.64
CA MET A 10 3.75 61.96 -2.13
C MET A 10 4.64 61.13 -1.20
N VAL A 11 4.52 61.27 0.12
CA VAL A 11 5.30 60.45 1.07
C VAL A 11 4.91 58.98 0.98
N ALA A 12 3.62 58.66 0.81
CA ALA A 12 3.15 57.28 0.65
C ALA A 12 3.45 56.64 -0.74
N LEU A 13 3.98 57.39 -1.70
CA LEU A 13 4.36 56.90 -3.04
C LEU A 13 5.88 56.83 -3.26
N ILE A 14 6.69 57.02 -2.21
CA ILE A 14 8.16 56.97 -2.29
C ILE A 14 8.75 55.68 -1.65
N ASP A 15 8.05 55.02 -0.72
CA ASP A 15 8.52 53.78 -0.07
C ASP A 15 8.15 52.46 -0.80
N SER A 16 7.97 52.52 -2.13
CA SER A 16 7.92 51.32 -2.98
C SER A 16 8.62 51.49 -4.33
N SER A 17 9.56 52.42 -4.42
CA SER A 17 10.65 52.24 -5.38
C SER A 17 11.44 51.00 -4.96
N VAL A 18 11.35 49.93 -5.75
CA VAL A 18 12.29 48.81 -5.67
C VAL A 18 13.67 49.40 -5.92
N VAL A 19 14.41 49.58 -4.82
CA VAL A 19 15.83 49.95 -4.89
C VAL A 19 16.51 48.85 -5.67
N VAL A 20 17.17 49.21 -6.76
CA VAL A 20 18.08 48.31 -7.47
C VAL A 20 19.12 47.86 -6.45
N SER A 21 18.96 46.63 -5.96
CA SER A 21 19.82 46.05 -4.94
C SER A 21 21.25 46.03 -5.46
N GLY A 22 22.14 46.79 -4.83
CA GLY A 22 23.53 46.85 -5.26
C GLY A 22 24.16 45.46 -5.16
N ASP A 23 24.63 44.93 -6.30
CA ASP A 23 25.29 43.63 -6.46
C ASP A 23 26.50 43.48 -5.51
N SER A 24 26.25 43.04 -4.28
CA SER A 24 27.23 43.07 -3.18
C SER A 24 27.12 41.88 -2.25
N LEU A 25 28.19 41.60 -1.51
CA LEU A 25 28.19 40.54 -0.52
C LEU A 25 27.21 40.80 0.64
N ASP A 26 26.95 42.07 0.96
CA ASP A 26 25.99 42.45 2.02
C ASP A 26 24.53 42.18 1.61
N THR A 27 24.16 42.40 0.34
CA THR A 27 22.84 42.01 -0.17
C THR A 27 22.69 40.49 -0.24
N ASP A 28 23.72 39.78 -0.70
CA ASP A 28 23.71 38.31 -0.72
C ASP A 28 23.58 37.73 0.70
N ARG A 29 24.30 38.32 1.67
CA ARG A 29 24.21 37.99 3.10
C ARG A 29 22.78 38.16 3.62
N GLN A 30 22.07 39.23 3.26
CA GLN A 30 20.70 39.43 3.70
C GLN A 30 19.76 38.33 3.18
N VAL A 31 19.85 37.96 1.88
CA VAL A 31 19.05 36.86 1.32
C VAL A 31 19.35 35.53 2.03
N LEU A 32 20.60 35.26 2.40
CA LEU A 32 20.96 34.07 3.18
C LEU A 32 20.43 34.12 4.63
N LEU A 33 20.31 35.30 5.24
CA LEU A 33 19.66 35.45 6.56
C LEU A 33 18.16 35.21 6.48
N ASP A 34 17.51 35.70 5.42
CA ASP A 34 16.08 35.49 5.17
C ASP A 34 15.80 34.00 4.91
N LEU A 35 16.67 33.33 4.13
CA LEU A 35 16.67 31.87 3.94
C LEU A 35 16.85 31.13 5.28
N LYS A 36 17.80 31.54 6.13
CA LYS A 36 17.98 30.95 7.48
C LYS A 36 16.70 31.06 8.29
N SER A 37 16.08 32.25 8.34
CA SER A 37 14.83 32.48 9.07
C SER A 37 13.68 31.61 8.55
N PHE A 38 13.53 31.51 7.23
CA PHE A 38 12.53 30.66 6.58
C PHE A 38 12.70 29.17 6.93
N LEU A 39 13.95 28.69 6.99
CA LEU A 39 14.26 27.31 7.36
C LEU A 39 14.03 27.04 8.87
N GLU A 40 14.45 27.95 9.75
CA GLU A 40 14.27 27.83 11.21
C GLU A 40 12.79 27.87 11.65
N GLU A 41 11.95 28.62 10.93
CA GLU A 41 10.50 28.63 11.09
C GLU A 41 9.87 27.25 10.80
N ARG A 42 10.41 26.51 9.81
CA ARG A 42 9.87 25.21 9.38
C ARG A 42 10.49 24.00 10.10
N ASN A 43 11.67 24.16 10.68
CA ASN A 43 12.48 23.05 11.19
C ASN A 43 12.90 23.29 12.64
N HIS A 44 11.97 23.17 13.58
CA HIS A 44 12.23 23.53 14.98
C HIS A 44 13.28 22.63 15.67
N VAL A 45 13.35 21.34 15.32
CA VAL A 45 14.18 20.31 15.99
C VAL A 45 15.50 20.06 15.25
N ASN A 46 15.45 19.62 13.99
CA ASN A 46 16.63 19.28 13.19
C ASN A 46 17.04 20.44 12.28
N ARG A 47 17.99 21.27 12.74
CA ARG A 47 18.37 22.54 12.06
C ARG A 47 19.60 22.46 11.13
N GLY A 48 20.06 21.26 10.79
CA GLY A 48 21.18 21.03 9.87
C GLY A 48 22.43 21.88 10.14
N GLN A 49 23.23 22.12 9.10
CA GLN A 49 24.41 22.99 9.12
C GLN A 49 24.07 24.49 9.00
N TYR A 50 22.90 24.87 8.46
CA TYR A 50 22.50 26.29 8.39
C TYR A 50 22.25 26.90 9.78
N SER A 51 22.01 26.08 10.80
CA SER A 51 22.05 26.49 12.22
C SER A 51 23.35 27.23 12.57
N GLN A 52 24.49 26.81 12.01
CA GLN A 52 25.83 27.34 12.29
C GLN A 52 26.10 28.69 11.61
N TRP A 53 25.25 29.14 10.69
CA TRP A 53 25.42 30.43 10.00
C TRP A 53 25.36 31.57 11.01
N ASN A 54 26.51 32.20 11.23
CA ASN A 54 26.68 33.22 12.26
C ASN A 54 26.16 34.58 11.77
N GLN A 55 24.97 34.97 12.28
CA GLN A 55 24.32 36.24 11.97
C GLN A 55 25.20 37.47 12.27
N GLN A 56 26.11 37.36 13.26
CA GLN A 56 27.05 38.42 13.66
C GLN A 56 28.28 38.51 12.74
N SER A 57 28.53 37.51 11.89
CA SER A 57 29.57 37.60 10.85
C SER A 57 29.12 38.56 9.75
N SER A 58 29.98 39.49 9.37
CA SER A 58 29.79 40.34 8.18
C SER A 58 30.02 39.58 6.87
N ASN A 59 30.79 38.48 6.89
CA ASN A 59 31.11 37.70 5.71
C ASN A 59 30.36 36.35 5.72
N PRO A 60 29.45 36.08 4.76
CA PRO A 60 28.75 34.80 4.64
C PRO A 60 29.57 33.69 3.97
N CYS A 61 30.69 34.01 3.30
CA CYS A 61 31.54 33.02 2.64
C CYS A 61 32.23 32.03 3.60
N ASN A 62 32.23 32.34 4.90
CA ASN A 62 32.73 31.46 5.95
C ASN A 62 31.65 30.54 6.54
N TRP A 63 30.41 30.60 6.04
CA TRP A 63 29.29 29.80 6.55
C TRP A 63 29.28 28.40 5.92
N SER A 64 29.04 27.38 6.73
CA SER A 64 28.96 25.98 6.32
C SER A 64 27.97 25.80 5.16
N GLY A 65 28.46 25.33 4.00
CA GLY A 65 27.66 25.13 2.79
C GLY A 65 27.55 26.33 1.84
N ILE A 66 28.08 27.51 2.17
CA ILE A 66 28.10 28.67 1.28
C ILE A 66 29.38 28.69 0.44
N LEU A 67 29.23 28.96 -0.87
CA LEU A 67 30.33 29.10 -1.83
C LEU A 67 30.31 30.52 -2.39
N CYS A 68 31.46 31.19 -2.43
CA CYS A 68 31.61 32.53 -3.01
C CYS A 68 32.44 32.53 -4.30
N THR A 69 32.48 33.67 -4.98
CA THR A 69 33.38 33.95 -6.10
C THR A 69 34.85 33.99 -5.64
N LEU A 70 35.80 33.88 -6.59
CA LEU A 70 37.25 33.78 -6.28
C LEU A 70 37.82 35.03 -5.59
N ASP A 71 37.22 36.18 -5.84
CA ASP A 71 37.49 37.48 -5.20
C ASP A 71 36.72 37.69 -3.88
N GLY A 72 35.87 36.72 -3.49
CA GLY A 72 35.02 36.79 -2.31
C GLY A 72 33.90 37.84 -2.37
N SER A 73 33.65 38.46 -3.53
CA SER A 73 32.75 39.60 -3.64
C SER A 73 31.26 39.24 -3.66
N ARG A 74 30.90 38.01 -4.07
CA ARG A 74 29.52 37.54 -4.25
C ARG A 74 29.34 36.08 -3.84
N VAL A 75 28.12 35.70 -3.46
CA VAL A 75 27.71 34.31 -3.23
C VAL A 75 27.44 33.62 -4.56
N ARG A 76 28.21 32.56 -4.85
CA ARG A 76 28.15 31.77 -6.09
C ARG A 76 27.41 30.45 -5.90
N GLY A 77 27.26 29.93 -4.68
CA GLY A 77 26.58 28.67 -4.49
C GLY A 77 26.14 28.35 -3.06
N ILE A 78 25.18 27.44 -2.96
CA ILE A 78 24.62 26.92 -1.72
C ILE A 78 24.61 25.39 -1.79
N ASN A 79 25.14 24.73 -0.76
CA ASN A 79 25.01 23.30 -0.53
C ASN A 79 24.41 23.06 0.85
N LEU A 80 23.18 22.52 0.87
CA LEU A 80 22.48 22.07 2.08
C LEU A 80 22.05 20.60 1.95
N ALA A 81 22.79 19.80 1.19
CA ALA A 81 22.48 18.38 0.99
C ALA A 81 22.54 17.57 2.29
N ALA A 82 21.70 16.55 2.44
CA ALA A 82 21.70 15.61 3.57
C ALA A 82 21.58 16.25 4.97
N ASN A 83 20.85 17.36 5.09
CA ASN A 83 20.68 18.11 6.34
C ASN A 83 19.38 17.81 7.11
N ASN A 84 18.57 16.85 6.62
CA ASN A 84 17.27 16.46 7.17
C ASN A 84 16.28 17.65 7.26
N ILE A 85 16.31 18.52 6.25
CA ILE A 85 15.45 19.71 6.15
C ILE A 85 14.08 19.31 5.60
N SER A 86 13.02 19.91 6.12
CA SER A 86 11.62 19.69 5.71
C SER A 86 10.90 21.00 5.38
N GLY A 87 9.77 20.88 4.69
CA GLY A 87 8.93 22.00 4.24
C GLY A 87 9.18 22.41 2.79
N ASP A 88 8.54 23.49 2.35
CA ASP A 88 8.63 23.94 0.96
C ASP A 88 9.99 24.60 0.64
N LEU A 89 10.33 24.68 -0.65
CA LEU A 89 11.53 25.38 -1.12
C LEU A 89 11.40 26.90 -0.95
N TYR A 90 12.53 27.55 -0.60
CA TYR A 90 12.62 29.01 -0.50
C TYR A 90 12.38 29.69 -1.86
N GLY A 91 11.55 30.73 -1.87
CA GLY A 91 11.03 31.34 -3.11
C GLY A 91 11.77 32.59 -3.61
N ASN A 92 13.00 32.85 -3.16
CA ASN A 92 13.76 34.05 -3.52
C ASN A 92 15.26 33.76 -3.74
N PHE A 93 15.57 32.66 -4.44
CA PHE A 93 16.94 32.33 -4.84
C PHE A 93 17.44 33.27 -5.96
N SER A 94 16.56 33.83 -6.79
CA SER A 94 16.96 34.70 -7.90
C SER A 94 17.60 36.03 -7.47
N SER A 95 17.34 36.48 -6.24
CA SER A 95 18.04 37.62 -5.63
C SER A 95 19.56 37.40 -5.49
N LEU A 96 20.03 36.15 -5.44
CA LEU A 96 21.46 35.81 -5.51
C LEU A 96 21.91 35.82 -6.97
N THR A 97 22.06 37.01 -7.56
CA THR A 97 22.30 37.18 -9.01
C THR A 97 23.58 36.48 -9.54
N ALA A 98 24.55 36.17 -8.67
CA ALA A 98 25.77 35.43 -9.00
C ALA A 98 25.70 33.91 -8.79
N LEU A 99 24.54 33.36 -8.41
CA LEU A 99 24.37 31.93 -8.09
C LEU A 99 24.57 31.03 -9.33
N THR A 100 25.58 30.17 -9.29
CA THR A 100 25.88 29.16 -10.33
C THR A 100 25.71 27.72 -9.84
N TYR A 101 25.61 27.48 -8.54
CA TYR A 101 25.56 26.13 -7.94
C TYR A 101 24.50 26.05 -6.82
N LEU A 102 23.55 25.13 -6.93
CA LEU A 102 22.56 24.85 -5.87
C LEU A 102 22.40 23.35 -5.66
N ASP A 103 22.71 22.87 -4.45
CA ASP A 103 22.45 21.49 -4.03
C ASP A 103 21.63 21.47 -2.74
N LEU A 104 20.41 20.92 -2.85
CA LEU A 104 19.45 20.74 -1.76
C LEU A 104 19.06 19.25 -1.59
N SER A 105 19.87 18.34 -2.12
CA SER A 105 19.53 16.92 -2.23
C SER A 105 19.48 16.17 -0.90
N ARG A 106 18.82 15.00 -0.87
CA ARG A 106 18.73 14.10 0.30
C ARG A 106 18.14 14.80 1.54
N ASN A 107 17.07 15.54 1.33
CA ASN A 107 16.28 16.19 2.37
C ASN A 107 14.82 15.69 2.28
N THR A 108 13.88 16.42 2.86
CA THR A 108 12.43 16.15 2.79
C THR A 108 11.67 17.39 2.32
N PHE A 109 12.25 18.14 1.37
CA PHE A 109 11.59 19.29 0.77
C PHE A 109 10.31 18.87 0.02
N SER A 110 9.22 19.59 0.25
CA SER A 110 7.87 19.33 -0.25
C SER A 110 7.37 20.43 -1.20
N GLY A 111 6.17 20.22 -1.75
CA GLY A 111 5.50 21.22 -2.58
C GLY A 111 6.11 21.35 -3.97
N ALA A 112 5.68 22.38 -4.70
CA ALA A 112 6.14 22.63 -6.06
C ALA A 112 7.48 23.38 -6.10
N VAL A 113 8.30 23.11 -7.13
CA VAL A 113 9.51 23.90 -7.42
C VAL A 113 9.13 25.37 -7.66
N PRO A 114 9.63 26.34 -6.87
CA PRO A 114 9.21 27.74 -6.99
C PRO A 114 9.56 28.32 -8.36
N GLY A 115 8.61 29.05 -8.96
CA GLY A 115 8.81 29.71 -10.25
C GLY A 115 9.98 30.71 -10.26
N ASP A 116 10.33 31.27 -9.10
CA ASP A 116 11.51 32.10 -8.90
C ASP A 116 12.82 31.42 -9.34
N LEU A 117 12.94 30.10 -9.14
CA LEU A 117 14.14 29.36 -9.52
C LEU A 117 14.42 29.47 -11.03
N SER A 118 13.38 29.58 -11.86
CA SER A 118 13.54 29.78 -13.31
C SER A 118 14.22 31.12 -13.69
N ASN A 119 14.22 32.11 -12.79
CA ASN A 119 14.90 33.40 -12.99
C ASN A 119 16.41 33.34 -12.67
N CYS A 120 16.93 32.23 -12.14
CA CYS A 120 18.35 32.06 -11.79
C CYS A 120 19.23 31.83 -13.04
N GLN A 121 19.27 32.78 -13.98
CA GLN A 121 19.88 32.64 -15.32
C GLN A 121 21.38 32.30 -15.33
N ASN A 122 22.07 32.45 -14.19
CA ASN A 122 23.48 32.09 -14.02
C ASN A 122 23.70 30.66 -13.49
N LEU A 123 22.64 29.91 -13.19
CA LEU A 123 22.73 28.57 -12.62
C LEU A 123 23.31 27.56 -13.64
N VAL A 124 24.37 26.87 -13.22
CA VAL A 124 25.11 25.86 -14.01
C VAL A 124 24.86 24.45 -13.46
N TYR A 125 24.74 24.33 -12.14
CA TYR A 125 24.48 23.07 -11.43
C TYR A 125 23.25 23.22 -10.53
N LEU A 126 22.26 22.34 -10.72
CA LEU A 126 21.06 22.23 -9.89
C LEU A 126 20.83 20.76 -9.49
N ASN A 127 20.86 20.49 -8.18
CA ASN A 127 20.56 19.18 -7.62
C ASN A 127 19.47 19.30 -6.53
N LEU A 128 18.30 18.73 -6.81
CA LEU A 128 17.14 18.64 -5.92
C LEU A 128 16.77 17.17 -5.60
N SER A 129 17.64 16.22 -5.94
CA SER A 129 17.39 14.78 -5.84
C SER A 129 17.11 14.29 -4.40
N HIS A 130 16.41 13.17 -4.27
CA HIS A 130 16.02 12.56 -2.99
C HIS A 130 15.31 13.56 -2.07
N ASN A 131 14.14 14.01 -2.51
CA ASN A 131 13.20 14.86 -1.77
C ASN A 131 11.76 14.35 -2.02
N ILE A 132 10.74 15.12 -1.65
CA ILE A 132 9.32 14.81 -1.91
C ILE A 132 8.64 15.94 -2.70
N LEU A 133 9.39 16.58 -3.60
CA LEU A 133 8.91 17.67 -4.45
C LEU A 133 7.86 17.18 -5.45
N GLU A 134 6.83 17.98 -5.68
CA GLU A 134 5.73 17.70 -6.60
C GLU A 134 5.51 18.86 -7.59
N GLY A 135 4.36 18.91 -8.25
CA GLY A 135 4.03 19.93 -9.24
C GLY A 135 4.57 19.65 -10.65
N GLU A 136 4.32 20.59 -11.57
CA GLU A 136 4.86 20.58 -12.93
C GLU A 136 6.20 21.32 -13.00
N LEU A 137 7.16 20.74 -13.71
CA LEU A 137 8.50 21.32 -13.84
C LEU A 137 8.55 22.47 -14.86
N ASN A 138 8.89 23.67 -14.40
CA ASN A 138 9.27 24.80 -15.27
C ASN A 138 10.64 25.37 -14.88
N LEU A 139 11.66 25.07 -15.69
CA LEU A 139 13.03 25.60 -15.54
C LEU A 139 13.49 26.39 -16.78
N THR A 140 12.55 26.85 -17.62
CA THR A 140 12.85 27.36 -18.97
C THR A 140 13.81 28.55 -19.04
N GLY A 141 13.97 29.34 -17.98
CA GLY A 141 14.95 30.44 -17.91
C GLY A 141 16.39 30.03 -17.55
N LEU A 142 16.64 28.77 -17.17
CA LEU A 142 17.95 28.25 -16.78
C LEU A 142 18.86 27.93 -17.99
N THR A 143 19.07 28.90 -18.85
CA THR A 143 19.73 28.73 -20.17
C THR A 143 21.23 28.37 -20.10
N LYS A 144 21.88 28.56 -18.94
CA LYS A 144 23.28 28.18 -18.68
C LYS A 144 23.46 26.84 -17.97
N LEU A 145 22.38 26.12 -17.69
CA LEU A 145 22.43 24.88 -16.91
C LEU A 145 23.21 23.78 -17.66
N GLU A 146 24.22 23.21 -17.01
CA GLU A 146 25.02 22.09 -17.51
C GLU A 146 24.65 20.78 -16.82
N THR A 147 24.25 20.82 -15.54
CA THR A 147 23.83 19.64 -14.75
C THR A 147 22.50 19.88 -14.07
N LEU A 148 21.54 18.99 -14.33
CA LEU A 148 20.25 18.91 -13.66
C LEU A 148 20.07 17.51 -13.04
N ASP A 149 19.89 17.44 -11.72
CA ASP A 149 19.44 16.23 -11.04
C ASP A 149 18.19 16.50 -10.20
N LEU A 150 17.08 15.87 -10.57
CA LEU A 150 15.79 15.92 -9.89
C LEU A 150 15.36 14.53 -9.38
N SER A 151 16.26 13.55 -9.40
CA SER A 151 15.89 12.14 -9.25
C SER A 151 15.34 11.79 -7.86
N THR A 152 14.46 10.80 -7.77
CA THR A 152 13.77 10.43 -6.52
C THR A 152 12.98 11.61 -5.93
N ASN A 153 11.90 11.96 -6.61
CA ASN A 153 10.91 12.97 -6.21
C ASN A 153 9.50 12.53 -6.66
N ARG A 154 8.49 13.41 -6.60
CA ARG A 154 7.10 13.18 -7.01
C ARG A 154 6.65 14.15 -8.13
N ILE A 155 7.61 14.75 -8.85
CA ILE A 155 7.36 15.77 -9.89
C ILE A 155 6.64 15.10 -11.06
N PHE A 156 5.62 15.75 -11.61
CA PHE A 156 4.76 15.17 -12.66
C PHE A 156 4.60 16.12 -13.86
N GLY A 157 3.80 15.66 -14.82
CA GLY A 157 3.52 16.38 -16.05
C GLY A 157 4.48 16.01 -17.17
N GLY A 158 4.41 16.75 -18.27
CA GLY A 158 5.19 16.51 -19.48
C GLY A 158 6.43 17.38 -19.57
N ILE A 159 7.50 16.82 -20.15
CA ILE A 159 8.82 17.47 -20.20
C ILE A 159 9.03 18.35 -21.43
N GLN A 160 8.03 18.45 -22.32
CA GLN A 160 8.16 19.00 -23.68
C GLN A 160 8.53 20.48 -23.79
N PHE A 161 8.33 21.27 -22.73
CA PHE A 161 8.68 22.70 -22.72
C PHE A 161 10.00 22.98 -21.99
N THR A 162 10.30 22.22 -20.94
CA THR A 162 11.44 22.51 -20.07
C THR A 162 12.78 22.18 -20.74
N PHE A 163 12.95 20.96 -21.29
CA PHE A 163 14.24 20.59 -21.88
C PHE A 163 14.63 21.44 -23.10
N PRO A 164 13.76 21.71 -24.09
CA PRO A 164 14.09 22.61 -25.18
C PRO A 164 14.55 24.01 -24.73
N GLY A 165 14.03 24.53 -23.61
CA GLY A 165 14.46 25.82 -23.04
C GLY A 165 15.87 25.81 -22.43
N ILE A 166 16.31 24.68 -21.86
CA ILE A 166 17.62 24.54 -21.19
C ILE A 166 18.67 23.78 -22.03
N CYS A 167 18.30 23.25 -23.20
CA CYS A 167 19.13 22.37 -24.03
C CYS A 167 20.50 22.93 -24.46
N ASN A 168 20.67 24.25 -24.50
CA ASN A 168 21.85 24.90 -25.10
C ASN A 168 23.19 24.53 -24.42
N ASN A 169 23.16 24.30 -23.11
CA ASN A 169 24.36 23.98 -22.32
C ASN A 169 24.30 22.64 -21.58
N LEU A 170 23.13 21.99 -21.53
CA LEU A 170 22.92 20.80 -20.70
C LEU A 170 23.82 19.63 -21.14
N ILE A 171 24.58 19.08 -20.18
CA ILE A 171 25.50 17.94 -20.33
C ILE A 171 24.93 16.71 -19.62
N VAL A 172 24.35 16.90 -18.43
CA VAL A 172 23.77 15.87 -17.58
C VAL A 172 22.33 16.23 -17.23
N ALA A 173 21.42 15.29 -17.47
CA ALA A 173 20.02 15.37 -17.07
C ALA A 173 19.58 14.06 -16.41
N ASN A 174 19.34 14.09 -15.11
CA ASN A 174 18.78 12.96 -14.36
C ASN A 174 17.42 13.38 -13.77
N VAL A 175 16.34 12.80 -14.29
CA VAL A 175 14.97 12.99 -13.79
C VAL A 175 14.33 11.66 -13.39
N SER A 176 15.16 10.65 -13.13
CA SER A 176 14.71 9.29 -12.79
C SER A 176 13.89 9.23 -11.48
N ALA A 177 13.07 8.20 -11.30
CA ALA A 177 12.24 7.98 -10.10
C ALA A 177 11.37 9.22 -9.77
N ASN A 178 10.45 9.52 -10.68
CA ASN A 178 9.49 10.63 -10.61
C ASN A 178 8.16 10.22 -11.28
N ASN A 179 7.21 11.15 -11.35
CA ASN A 179 5.89 10.94 -11.95
C ASN A 179 5.75 11.64 -13.33
N PHE A 180 6.85 11.87 -14.06
CA PHE A 180 6.81 12.50 -15.39
C PHE A 180 6.12 11.60 -16.41
N SER A 181 5.36 12.18 -17.35
CA SER A 181 4.53 11.43 -18.29
C SER A 181 4.49 12.05 -19.69
N GLY A 182 3.97 11.28 -20.65
CA GLY A 182 3.83 11.69 -22.05
C GLY A 182 4.97 11.18 -22.94
N GLY A 183 5.02 11.70 -24.17
CA GLY A 183 6.07 11.37 -25.13
C GLY A 183 7.45 11.89 -24.71
N ILE A 184 8.49 11.41 -25.41
CA ILE A 184 9.86 11.94 -25.34
C ILE A 184 10.42 12.24 -26.74
N ASP A 185 9.58 12.19 -27.78
CA ASP A 185 10.02 12.27 -29.16
C ASP A 185 10.48 13.68 -29.54
N ASN A 186 11.68 13.77 -30.09
CA ASN A 186 12.31 14.98 -30.63
C ASN A 186 12.64 16.09 -29.59
N PHE A 187 12.18 16.00 -28.34
CA PHE A 187 12.36 17.05 -27.32
C PHE A 187 13.82 17.34 -26.96
N PHE A 188 14.71 16.37 -27.16
CA PHE A 188 16.13 16.53 -26.93
C PHE A 188 16.92 16.81 -28.21
N ASP A 189 16.29 16.99 -29.39
CA ASP A 189 17.02 17.14 -30.66
C ASP A 189 18.04 18.29 -30.62
N GLY A 190 17.65 19.44 -30.05
CA GLY A 190 18.49 20.62 -29.86
C GLY A 190 19.50 20.55 -28.70
N CYS A 191 19.45 19.53 -27.84
CA CYS A 191 20.37 19.33 -26.71
C CYS A 191 21.76 18.82 -27.18
N LEU A 192 22.49 19.62 -27.97
CA LEU A 192 23.70 19.17 -28.68
C LEU A 192 24.91 18.86 -27.76
N LYS A 193 24.95 19.37 -26.53
CA LYS A 193 26.01 19.09 -25.55
C LYS A 193 25.70 17.91 -24.61
N LEU A 194 24.47 17.40 -24.63
CA LEU A 194 23.99 16.40 -23.72
C LEU A 194 24.76 15.09 -23.92
N GLN A 195 25.22 14.50 -22.82
CA GLN A 195 26.01 13.27 -22.80
C GLN A 195 25.39 12.19 -21.91
N TYR A 196 24.70 12.59 -20.86
CA TYR A 196 24.09 11.69 -19.88
C TYR A 196 22.62 12.07 -19.70
N LEU A 197 21.71 11.13 -19.99
CA LEU A 197 20.27 11.34 -19.87
C LEU A 197 19.63 10.12 -19.22
N ASP A 198 19.14 10.29 -18.00
CA ASP A 198 18.41 9.27 -17.24
C ASP A 198 16.96 9.72 -16.98
N LEU A 199 16.05 9.01 -17.65
CA LEU A 199 14.59 9.17 -17.58
C LEU A 199 13.92 7.98 -16.86
N SER A 200 14.69 7.12 -16.17
CA SER A 200 14.16 5.85 -15.67
C SER A 200 13.05 5.99 -14.61
N SER A 201 12.28 4.94 -14.39
CA SER A 201 11.32 4.83 -13.29
C SER A 201 10.35 6.03 -13.29
N ASN A 202 9.63 6.18 -14.41
CA ASN A 202 8.71 7.27 -14.71
C ASN A 202 7.50 6.73 -15.51
N PHE A 203 6.65 7.62 -15.99
CA PHE A 203 5.44 7.32 -16.73
C PHE A 203 5.49 7.77 -18.21
N PHE A 204 6.69 7.86 -18.80
CA PHE A 204 6.86 8.18 -20.22
C PHE A 204 6.28 7.06 -21.10
N SER A 205 5.69 7.44 -22.23
CA SER A 205 5.02 6.50 -23.15
C SER A 205 5.16 6.91 -24.61
N GLY A 206 4.84 5.98 -25.52
CA GLY A 206 5.01 6.17 -26.96
C GLY A 206 6.44 5.85 -27.42
N ALA A 207 6.87 6.47 -28.52
CA ALA A 207 8.12 6.09 -29.20
C ALA A 207 9.38 6.63 -28.49
N ILE A 208 10.46 5.86 -28.59
CA ILE A 208 11.80 6.25 -28.12
C ILE A 208 12.39 7.41 -28.95
N TRP A 209 13.15 8.29 -28.30
CA TRP A 209 13.79 9.44 -28.96
C TRP A 209 14.94 9.02 -29.90
N LYS A 210 14.75 9.19 -31.21
CA LYS A 210 15.69 8.73 -32.26
C LYS A 210 17.15 9.22 -32.12
N GLY A 211 17.39 10.33 -31.43
CA GLY A 211 18.71 10.94 -31.27
C GLY A 211 19.58 10.35 -30.15
N PHE A 212 19.10 9.36 -29.38
CA PHE A 212 19.80 8.87 -28.18
C PHE A 212 21.22 8.34 -28.42
N SER A 213 21.53 7.83 -29.63
CA SER A 213 22.80 7.17 -29.94
C SER A 213 24.02 8.10 -29.87
N ARG A 214 23.82 9.42 -29.93
CA ARG A 214 24.89 10.42 -29.76
C ARG A 214 25.34 10.61 -28.30
N LEU A 215 24.55 10.15 -27.33
CA LEU A 215 24.86 10.23 -25.90
C LEU A 215 25.97 9.25 -25.53
N LYS A 216 26.55 9.42 -24.33
CA LYS A 216 27.39 8.39 -23.68
C LYS A 216 26.53 7.44 -22.85
N GLU A 217 25.53 7.97 -22.15
CA GLU A 217 24.62 7.18 -21.34
C GLU A 217 23.18 7.60 -21.62
N PHE A 218 22.35 6.62 -21.94
CA PHE A 218 20.91 6.80 -22.10
C PHE A 218 20.16 5.72 -21.36
N SER A 219 19.34 6.14 -20.41
CA SER A 219 18.47 5.28 -19.61
C SER A 219 17.02 5.77 -19.72
N VAL A 220 16.14 4.86 -20.12
CA VAL A 220 14.68 5.04 -20.13
C VAL A 220 13.99 3.90 -19.41
N SER A 221 14.71 3.18 -18.55
CA SER A 221 14.20 1.93 -17.97
C SER A 221 12.98 2.15 -17.07
N GLU A 222 12.15 1.13 -16.86
CA GLU A 222 10.94 1.20 -16.01
C GLU A 222 10.01 2.37 -16.45
N ASN A 223 9.51 2.27 -17.68
CA ASN A 223 8.59 3.22 -18.31
C ASN A 223 7.58 2.47 -19.23
N TYR A 224 6.72 3.20 -19.93
CA TYR A 224 5.67 2.66 -20.82
C TYR A 224 5.98 2.96 -22.29
N LEU A 225 7.26 3.10 -22.65
CA LEU A 225 7.68 3.32 -24.04
C LEU A 225 7.44 2.04 -24.86
N SER A 226 7.10 2.22 -26.14
CA SER A 226 6.68 1.13 -27.01
C SER A 226 7.06 1.34 -28.48
N GLY A 227 6.82 0.30 -29.29
CA GLY A 227 7.20 0.25 -30.69
C GLY A 227 8.57 -0.42 -30.92
N GLU A 228 9.07 -0.33 -32.14
CA GLU A 228 10.32 -0.98 -32.55
C GLU A 228 11.53 -0.06 -32.45
N VAL A 229 12.68 -0.61 -32.03
CA VAL A 229 13.97 0.09 -32.07
C VAL A 229 14.57 -0.07 -33.47
N SER A 230 14.42 0.95 -34.31
CA SER A 230 14.86 0.88 -35.72
C SER A 230 16.39 0.87 -35.88
N GLU A 231 16.86 0.09 -36.85
CA GLU A 231 18.25 0.14 -37.36
C GLU A 231 18.73 1.56 -37.69
N SER A 232 17.80 2.45 -38.09
CA SER A 232 18.10 3.85 -38.43
C SER A 232 18.53 4.71 -37.25
N PHE A 233 18.26 4.30 -36.00
CA PHE A 233 18.64 5.04 -34.80
C PHE A 233 20.15 4.90 -34.50
N PHE A 234 20.80 3.88 -35.07
CA PHE A 234 22.22 3.58 -34.91
C PHE A 234 23.02 3.97 -36.16
N ALA A 235 22.96 5.25 -36.52
CA ALA A 235 23.63 5.79 -37.70
C ALA A 235 25.16 5.56 -37.67
N GLU A 236 25.71 5.23 -38.84
CA GLU A 236 27.15 4.94 -39.01
C GLU A 236 28.00 6.18 -38.66
N ASN A 237 29.08 5.95 -37.90
CA ASN A 237 30.01 6.96 -37.38
C ASN A 237 29.44 8.00 -36.38
N ASN A 238 28.22 7.83 -35.87
CA ASN A 238 27.61 8.77 -34.90
C ASN A 238 27.04 8.10 -33.63
N CYS A 239 27.59 6.95 -33.21
CA CYS A 239 27.24 6.36 -31.91
C CYS A 239 28.36 6.55 -30.89
N SER A 240 28.07 7.27 -29.80
CA SER A 240 28.99 7.52 -28.68
C SER A 240 28.64 6.72 -27.42
N LEU A 241 27.59 5.89 -27.46
CA LEU A 241 27.06 5.17 -26.30
C LEU A 241 28.11 4.27 -25.66
N GLN A 242 28.15 4.36 -24.33
CA GLN A 242 28.84 3.49 -23.38
C GLN A 242 27.81 2.67 -22.58
N VAL A 243 26.65 3.26 -22.27
CA VAL A 243 25.55 2.62 -21.55
C VAL A 243 24.23 2.88 -22.28
N LEU A 244 23.50 1.80 -22.60
CA LEU A 244 22.14 1.86 -23.14
C LEU A 244 21.21 0.99 -22.30
N ASP A 245 20.24 1.62 -21.62
CA ASP A 245 19.26 0.94 -20.78
C ASP A 245 17.82 1.22 -21.25
N LEU A 246 17.23 0.20 -21.88
CA LEU A 246 15.86 0.20 -22.41
C LEU A 246 14.94 -0.72 -21.59
N SER A 247 15.38 -1.18 -20.41
CA SER A 247 14.73 -2.29 -19.71
C SER A 247 13.39 -1.94 -19.06
N GLY A 248 12.52 -2.92 -18.80
CA GLY A 248 11.21 -2.67 -18.16
C GLY A 248 10.36 -1.67 -18.97
N ASN A 249 10.12 -1.99 -20.23
CA ASN A 249 9.33 -1.20 -21.18
C ASN A 249 8.52 -2.15 -22.09
N ASN A 250 7.77 -1.60 -23.04
CA ASN A 250 6.93 -2.34 -23.98
C ASN A 250 7.53 -2.31 -25.41
N PHE A 251 8.86 -2.37 -25.55
CA PHE A 251 9.51 -2.41 -26.87
C PHE A 251 9.30 -3.77 -27.55
N THR A 252 9.06 -3.74 -28.87
CA THR A 252 8.71 -4.91 -29.69
C THR A 252 9.68 -5.10 -30.85
N GLY A 253 9.53 -6.22 -31.57
CA GLY A 253 10.27 -6.50 -32.80
C GLY A 253 11.59 -7.23 -32.55
N LYS A 254 12.55 -7.09 -33.48
CA LYS A 254 13.90 -7.66 -33.35
C LYS A 254 14.88 -6.63 -32.80
N VAL A 255 15.95 -7.09 -32.16
CA VAL A 255 17.06 -6.21 -31.80
C VAL A 255 17.80 -5.77 -33.08
N PRO A 256 18.04 -4.46 -33.30
CA PRO A 256 18.70 -3.96 -34.50
C PRO A 256 20.18 -4.35 -34.53
N SER A 257 20.62 -4.94 -35.64
CA SER A 257 22.01 -5.35 -35.90
C SER A 257 23.00 -4.19 -35.88
N LYS A 258 22.58 -2.98 -36.27
CA LYS A 258 23.38 -1.76 -36.26
C LYS A 258 23.69 -1.23 -34.86
N VAL A 259 23.17 -1.81 -33.78
CA VAL A 259 23.69 -1.55 -32.41
C VAL A 259 25.22 -1.78 -32.33
N SER A 260 25.76 -2.66 -33.18
CA SER A 260 27.19 -2.89 -33.39
C SER A 260 28.01 -1.66 -33.83
N ASN A 261 27.37 -0.61 -34.34
CA ASN A 261 28.04 0.67 -34.64
C ASN A 261 28.51 1.39 -33.37
N CYS A 262 27.93 1.09 -32.21
CA CYS A 262 28.29 1.65 -30.91
C CYS A 262 29.52 0.95 -30.32
N ARG A 263 30.70 1.14 -30.94
CA ARG A 263 31.94 0.40 -30.59
C ARG A 263 32.49 0.66 -29.18
N ASN A 264 31.97 1.65 -28.46
CA ASN A 264 32.35 1.96 -27.08
C ASN A 264 31.32 1.47 -26.04
N LEU A 265 30.27 0.74 -26.47
CA LEU A 265 29.18 0.30 -25.61
C LEU A 265 29.67 -0.79 -24.65
N ALA A 266 29.75 -0.45 -23.36
CA ALA A 266 30.11 -1.35 -22.27
C ALA A 266 28.88 -2.09 -21.69
N ILE A 267 27.71 -1.45 -21.68
CA ILE A 267 26.48 -1.99 -21.10
C ILE A 267 25.33 -1.90 -22.11
N LEU A 268 24.78 -3.06 -22.50
CA LEU A 268 23.54 -3.16 -23.28
C LEU A 268 22.47 -3.88 -22.45
N ASN A 269 21.39 -3.17 -22.12
CA ASN A 269 20.33 -3.68 -21.26
C ASN A 269 18.95 -3.55 -21.91
N LEU A 270 18.41 -4.70 -22.32
CA LEU A 270 17.13 -4.85 -23.02
C LEU A 270 16.10 -5.66 -22.19
N TRP A 271 16.46 -6.01 -20.94
CA TRP A 271 15.68 -6.90 -20.08
C TRP A 271 14.23 -6.42 -19.88
N GLY A 272 13.25 -7.32 -19.82
CA GLY A 272 11.87 -6.95 -19.52
C GLY A 272 11.23 -6.11 -20.62
N ASN A 273 11.11 -6.72 -21.80
CA ASN A 273 10.51 -6.14 -23.00
C ASN A 273 9.83 -7.26 -23.82
N HIS A 274 9.38 -6.94 -25.02
CA HIS A 274 8.80 -7.89 -25.98
C HIS A 274 9.69 -8.05 -27.23
N PHE A 275 11.02 -8.05 -27.06
CA PHE A 275 11.93 -8.39 -28.14
C PHE A 275 11.81 -9.88 -28.52
N THR A 276 11.97 -10.14 -29.82
CA THR A 276 11.73 -11.42 -30.49
C THR A 276 12.88 -11.78 -31.43
N GLY A 277 12.91 -13.03 -31.89
CA GLY A 277 13.84 -13.48 -32.93
C GLY A 277 15.22 -13.85 -32.37
N GLN A 278 16.22 -13.94 -33.25
CA GLN A 278 17.59 -14.28 -32.86
C GLN A 278 18.33 -13.07 -32.29
N ILE A 279 19.25 -13.31 -31.35
CA ILE A 279 20.22 -12.31 -30.91
C ILE A 279 21.12 -11.98 -32.11
N PRO A 280 21.28 -10.70 -32.51
CA PRO A 280 22.08 -10.36 -33.69
C PRO A 280 23.57 -10.77 -33.52
N PRO A 281 24.16 -11.53 -34.46
CA PRO A 281 25.56 -11.93 -34.37
C PRO A 281 26.51 -10.72 -34.41
N GLU A 282 26.09 -9.59 -34.97
CA GLU A 282 26.86 -8.34 -35.04
C GLU A 282 27.17 -7.75 -33.67
N ILE A 283 26.42 -8.09 -32.62
CA ILE A 283 26.74 -7.70 -31.23
C ILE A 283 28.15 -8.17 -30.84
N GLY A 284 28.62 -9.31 -31.38
CA GLY A 284 29.97 -9.82 -31.17
C GLY A 284 31.12 -8.91 -31.63
N LEU A 285 30.82 -7.89 -32.45
CA LEU A 285 31.78 -6.87 -32.90
C LEU A 285 32.05 -5.78 -31.85
N ILE A 286 31.22 -5.68 -30.80
CA ILE A 286 31.32 -4.67 -29.74
C ILE A 286 32.35 -5.12 -28.69
N SER A 287 33.64 -5.11 -29.05
CA SER A 287 34.73 -5.61 -28.17
C SER A 287 34.82 -4.94 -26.78
N SER A 288 34.20 -3.77 -26.60
CA SER A 288 34.10 -3.05 -25.32
C SER A 288 33.00 -3.57 -24.40
N LEU A 289 32.09 -4.45 -24.85
CA LEU A 289 30.91 -4.86 -24.10
C LEU A 289 31.28 -5.70 -22.87
N GLU A 290 30.95 -5.18 -21.69
CA GLU A 290 31.21 -5.79 -20.38
C GLU A 290 29.97 -6.52 -19.84
N SER A 291 28.76 -6.02 -20.13
CA SER A 291 27.51 -6.57 -19.61
C SER A 291 26.38 -6.57 -20.65
N LEU A 292 25.75 -7.73 -20.83
CA LEU A 292 24.66 -7.96 -21.77
C LEU A 292 23.44 -8.55 -21.05
N PHE A 293 22.34 -7.79 -20.99
CA PHE A 293 21.09 -8.20 -20.34
C PHE A 293 19.98 -8.35 -21.37
N LEU A 294 19.57 -9.60 -21.60
CA LEU A 294 18.55 -9.99 -22.58
C LEU A 294 17.38 -10.73 -21.91
N GLY A 295 17.37 -10.84 -20.59
CA GLY A 295 16.36 -11.58 -19.84
C GLY A 295 14.93 -11.03 -19.98
N ASN A 296 13.92 -11.81 -19.61
CA ASN A 296 12.50 -11.43 -19.62
C ASN A 296 12.05 -10.85 -20.98
N ASN A 297 12.22 -11.67 -22.03
CA ASN A 297 11.91 -11.37 -23.44
C ASN A 297 11.45 -12.67 -24.14
N THR A 298 11.37 -12.68 -25.47
CA THR A 298 10.98 -13.85 -26.28
C THR A 298 11.99 -14.16 -27.38
N PHE A 299 13.28 -14.17 -27.01
CA PHE A 299 14.36 -14.52 -27.94
C PHE A 299 14.28 -15.98 -28.40
N SER A 300 14.92 -16.27 -29.53
CA SER A 300 15.23 -17.62 -29.98
C SER A 300 16.32 -18.22 -29.09
N PRO A 301 16.26 -19.53 -28.76
CA PRO A 301 17.30 -20.19 -27.96
C PRO A 301 18.65 -20.31 -28.69
N THR A 302 18.77 -19.93 -29.97
CA THR A 302 20.04 -20.00 -30.71
C THR A 302 20.97 -18.85 -30.30
N ILE A 303 22.02 -19.15 -29.54
CA ILE A 303 23.04 -18.17 -29.15
C ILE A 303 24.14 -18.09 -30.24
N PRO A 304 24.46 -16.91 -30.80
CA PRO A 304 25.49 -16.77 -31.83
C PRO A 304 26.91 -17.03 -31.32
N GLU A 305 27.72 -17.78 -32.08
CA GLU A 305 29.15 -18.00 -31.74
C GLU A 305 29.98 -16.71 -31.74
N SER A 306 29.57 -15.68 -32.50
CA SER A 306 30.26 -14.38 -32.51
C SER A 306 30.25 -13.69 -31.15
N LEU A 307 29.32 -14.00 -30.24
CA LEU A 307 29.35 -13.45 -28.88
C LEU A 307 30.59 -13.93 -28.09
N LEU A 308 31.22 -15.04 -28.48
CA LEU A 308 32.45 -15.53 -27.86
C LEU A 308 33.64 -14.58 -28.08
N SER A 309 33.63 -13.72 -29.11
CA SER A 309 34.70 -12.73 -29.35
C SER A 309 34.63 -11.49 -28.45
N LEU A 310 33.61 -11.39 -27.59
CA LEU A 310 33.47 -10.30 -26.62
C LEU A 310 34.43 -10.49 -25.43
N GLY A 311 35.70 -10.13 -25.62
CA GLY A 311 36.77 -10.38 -24.64
C GLY A 311 36.56 -9.74 -23.27
N ASN A 312 35.82 -8.63 -23.19
CA ASN A 312 35.53 -7.93 -21.95
C ASN A 312 34.23 -8.40 -21.24
N LEU A 313 33.44 -9.29 -21.86
CA LEU A 313 32.12 -9.66 -21.37
C LEU A 313 32.20 -10.39 -20.02
N ALA A 314 31.89 -9.67 -18.94
CA ALA A 314 31.89 -10.18 -17.58
C ALA A 314 30.50 -10.71 -17.16
N PHE A 315 29.41 -10.19 -17.72
CA PHE A 315 28.05 -10.52 -17.32
C PHE A 315 27.15 -10.85 -18.51
N LEU A 316 26.47 -12.01 -18.46
CA LEU A 316 25.47 -12.44 -19.44
C LEU A 316 24.18 -12.91 -18.74
N ASP A 317 23.06 -12.28 -19.09
CA ASP A 317 21.72 -12.63 -18.61
C ASP A 317 20.79 -12.94 -19.77
N LEU A 318 20.26 -14.17 -19.74
CA LEU A 318 19.27 -14.74 -20.65
C LEU A 318 18.10 -15.34 -19.86
N SER A 319 17.82 -14.82 -18.66
CA SER A 319 16.73 -15.27 -17.80
C SER A 319 15.37 -15.16 -18.50
N ARG A 320 14.35 -15.92 -18.05
CA ARG A 320 12.93 -15.66 -18.42
C ARG A 320 12.68 -15.49 -19.94
N ASN A 321 13.38 -16.25 -20.78
CA ASN A 321 13.20 -16.25 -22.24
C ASN A 321 12.48 -17.51 -22.75
N HIS A 322 11.93 -18.32 -21.84
CA HIS A 322 11.28 -19.60 -22.14
C HIS A 322 12.22 -20.62 -22.82
N PHE A 323 13.53 -20.51 -22.59
CA PHE A 323 14.50 -21.47 -23.14
C PHE A 323 14.32 -22.84 -22.48
N GLY A 324 14.18 -23.89 -23.28
CA GLY A 324 13.95 -25.25 -22.81
C GLY A 324 15.05 -26.25 -23.19
N GLY A 325 14.96 -27.46 -22.64
CA GLY A 325 15.90 -28.54 -22.93
C GLY A 325 17.16 -28.48 -22.07
N ASP A 326 18.30 -28.88 -22.63
CA ASP A 326 19.60 -28.83 -21.96
C ASP A 326 20.26 -27.46 -22.08
N ILE A 327 21.03 -27.07 -21.06
CA ILE A 327 21.98 -25.94 -21.18
C ILE A 327 22.95 -26.24 -22.34
N GLN A 328 23.13 -25.26 -23.23
CA GLN A 328 23.89 -25.43 -24.46
C GLN A 328 25.41 -25.37 -24.23
N GLN A 329 26.17 -26.16 -25.00
CA GLN A 329 27.65 -26.24 -24.93
C GLN A 329 28.37 -24.91 -25.22
N ILE A 330 27.71 -23.97 -25.89
CA ILE A 330 28.28 -22.64 -26.13
C ILE A 330 28.53 -21.89 -24.81
N PHE A 331 27.72 -22.11 -23.75
CA PHE A 331 27.91 -21.43 -22.47
C PHE A 331 29.24 -21.78 -21.80
N GLY A 332 29.70 -23.04 -21.89
CA GLY A 332 31.01 -23.46 -21.40
C GLY A 332 32.21 -22.91 -22.20
N ARG A 333 31.99 -22.22 -23.33
CA ARG A 333 33.05 -21.56 -24.12
C ARG A 333 33.28 -20.10 -23.74
N PHE A 334 32.39 -19.48 -22.96
CA PHE A 334 32.53 -18.09 -22.50
C PHE A 334 33.50 -17.96 -21.31
N THR A 335 34.77 -18.31 -21.52
CA THR A 335 35.81 -18.33 -20.47
C THR A 335 36.06 -16.98 -19.77
N GLN A 336 35.64 -15.87 -20.38
CA GLN A 336 35.72 -14.51 -19.83
C GLN A 336 34.66 -14.19 -18.77
N LEU A 337 33.52 -14.91 -18.75
CA LEU A 337 32.38 -14.56 -17.90
C LEU A 337 32.71 -14.68 -16.40
N LYS A 338 32.26 -13.67 -15.65
CA LYS A 338 32.20 -13.66 -14.19
C LYS A 338 30.80 -14.02 -13.69
N PHE A 339 29.76 -13.74 -14.46
CA PHE A 339 28.38 -13.98 -14.05
C PHE A 339 27.55 -14.53 -15.22
N LEU A 340 26.85 -15.63 -14.95
CA LEU A 340 25.92 -16.27 -15.89
C LEU A 340 24.56 -16.44 -15.22
N VAL A 341 23.53 -15.84 -15.82
CA VAL A 341 22.15 -15.84 -15.31
C VAL A 341 21.23 -16.48 -16.33
N LEU A 342 20.70 -17.66 -16.01
CA LEU A 342 19.81 -18.47 -16.85
C LEU A 342 18.48 -18.81 -16.15
N HIS A 343 18.18 -18.14 -15.03
CA HIS A 343 17.03 -18.45 -14.19
C HIS A 343 15.68 -18.20 -14.88
N GLY A 344 14.59 -18.78 -14.36
CA GLY A 344 13.24 -18.50 -14.86
C GLY A 344 12.97 -19.00 -16.29
N ASN A 345 13.78 -19.93 -16.78
CA ASN A 345 13.62 -20.61 -18.06
C ASN A 345 12.94 -21.98 -17.83
N SER A 346 13.04 -22.88 -18.79
CA SER A 346 12.49 -24.23 -18.74
C SER A 346 13.57 -25.30 -19.00
N TYR A 347 14.80 -25.02 -18.57
CA TYR A 347 15.90 -25.98 -18.67
C TYR A 347 15.65 -27.19 -17.77
N ILE A 348 15.97 -28.38 -18.28
CA ILE A 348 15.79 -29.68 -17.59
C ILE A 348 17.11 -30.37 -17.25
N GLY A 349 18.20 -30.02 -17.94
CA GLY A 349 19.49 -30.71 -17.85
C GLY A 349 20.63 -29.93 -18.49
N GLY A 350 21.73 -30.62 -18.79
CA GLY A 350 22.89 -30.02 -19.47
C GLY A 350 23.91 -29.28 -18.58
N ILE A 351 23.73 -29.25 -17.26
CA ILE A 351 24.67 -28.53 -16.36
C ILE A 351 26.12 -29.02 -16.54
N ASN A 352 26.35 -30.34 -16.53
CA ASN A 352 27.69 -30.91 -16.68
C ASN A 352 28.15 -30.92 -18.15
N SER A 353 27.26 -31.25 -19.09
CA SER A 353 27.61 -31.41 -20.52
C SER A 353 27.79 -30.08 -21.27
N SER A 354 27.22 -28.98 -20.76
CA SER A 354 27.41 -27.63 -21.31
C SER A 354 28.81 -27.05 -21.07
N GLY A 355 29.55 -27.58 -20.11
CA GLY A 355 30.87 -27.10 -19.72
C GLY A 355 30.87 -25.87 -18.79
N ILE A 356 29.71 -25.34 -18.36
CA ILE A 356 29.65 -24.14 -17.51
C ILE A 356 30.37 -24.32 -16.16
N LEU A 357 30.42 -25.55 -15.64
CA LEU A 357 31.13 -25.89 -14.40
C LEU A 357 32.67 -25.79 -14.50
N LYS A 358 33.20 -25.54 -15.70
CA LYS A 358 34.66 -25.41 -15.96
C LYS A 358 35.08 -23.98 -16.31
N LEU A 359 34.16 -23.01 -16.20
CA LEU A 359 34.45 -21.61 -16.50
C LEU A 359 35.40 -21.02 -15.44
N PRO A 360 36.62 -20.59 -15.82
CA PRO A 360 37.69 -20.29 -14.86
C PRO A 360 37.45 -19.00 -14.06
N ASN A 361 36.72 -18.04 -14.62
CA ASN A 361 36.52 -16.71 -14.04
C ASN A 361 35.15 -16.54 -13.36
N LEU A 362 34.32 -17.58 -13.30
CA LEU A 362 32.93 -17.46 -12.85
C LEU A 362 32.85 -17.22 -11.33
N VAL A 363 32.26 -16.08 -10.97
CA VAL A 363 32.01 -15.57 -9.61
C VAL A 363 30.56 -15.84 -9.18
N GLY A 364 29.60 -15.80 -10.11
CA GLY A 364 28.19 -16.06 -9.80
C GLY A 364 27.47 -16.88 -10.86
N LEU A 365 26.69 -17.87 -10.41
CA LEU A 365 25.85 -18.71 -11.25
C LEU A 365 24.42 -18.76 -10.69
N ASP A 366 23.46 -18.31 -11.49
CA ASP A 366 22.02 -18.40 -11.16
C ASP A 366 21.28 -19.26 -12.19
N LEU A 367 20.88 -20.45 -11.75
CA LEU A 367 20.07 -21.42 -12.48
C LEU A 367 18.69 -21.62 -11.83
N SER A 368 18.28 -20.70 -10.94
CA SER A 368 17.03 -20.84 -10.17
C SER A 368 15.77 -20.83 -11.05
N ASN A 369 14.64 -21.26 -10.50
CA ASN A 369 13.33 -21.24 -11.17
C ASN A 369 13.38 -21.89 -12.57
N ASN A 370 13.86 -23.13 -12.63
CA ASN A 370 13.94 -23.96 -13.84
C ASN A 370 13.33 -25.34 -13.53
N SER A 371 13.55 -26.33 -14.39
CA SER A 371 13.05 -27.71 -14.23
C SER A 371 14.19 -28.72 -14.08
N PHE A 372 15.33 -28.33 -13.49
CA PHE A 372 16.45 -29.24 -13.27
C PHE A 372 16.09 -30.35 -12.28
N THR A 373 16.41 -31.59 -12.63
CA THR A 373 16.11 -32.81 -11.84
C THR A 373 17.38 -33.58 -11.49
N GLY A 374 17.26 -34.56 -10.60
CA GLY A 374 18.36 -35.46 -10.24
C GLY A 374 19.27 -34.93 -9.12
N PRO A 375 20.52 -35.42 -9.02
CA PRO A 375 21.46 -34.99 -7.99
C PRO A 375 22.05 -33.61 -8.28
N LEU A 376 22.49 -32.95 -7.21
CA LEU A 376 23.33 -31.75 -7.32
C LEU A 376 24.71 -32.13 -7.90
N PRO A 377 25.26 -31.37 -8.86
CA PRO A 377 26.52 -31.69 -9.51
C PRO A 377 27.69 -31.51 -8.54
N VAL A 378 28.52 -32.53 -8.34
CA VAL A 378 29.65 -32.47 -7.40
C VAL A 378 30.77 -31.56 -7.95
N GLU A 379 30.95 -31.58 -9.27
CA GLU A 379 32.02 -30.89 -9.99
C GLU A 379 31.98 -29.36 -9.82
N ILE A 380 30.83 -28.79 -9.48
CA ILE A 380 30.72 -27.35 -9.20
C ILE A 380 31.60 -26.91 -8.02
N SER A 381 31.91 -27.82 -7.08
CA SER A 381 32.82 -27.56 -5.94
C SER A 381 34.28 -27.32 -6.35
N GLU A 382 34.66 -27.64 -7.60
CA GLU A 382 35.97 -27.34 -8.17
C GLU A 382 36.09 -25.87 -8.63
N MET A 383 34.98 -25.12 -8.69
CA MET A 383 34.96 -23.72 -9.13
C MET A 383 35.46 -22.76 -8.03
N HIS A 384 36.78 -22.68 -7.85
CA HIS A 384 37.41 -21.92 -6.75
C HIS A 384 37.08 -20.41 -6.68
N ASN A 385 36.71 -19.78 -7.81
CA ASN A 385 36.35 -18.36 -7.87
C ASN A 385 34.86 -18.08 -7.57
N LEU A 386 34.03 -19.12 -7.41
CA LEU A 386 32.58 -18.97 -7.25
C LEU A 386 32.23 -18.42 -5.85
N LYS A 387 31.64 -17.23 -5.82
CA LYS A 387 31.13 -16.56 -4.61
C LYS A 387 29.63 -16.74 -4.40
N PHE A 388 28.84 -16.88 -5.49
CA PHE A 388 27.38 -16.96 -5.43
C PHE A 388 26.85 -18.14 -6.25
N LEU A 389 26.15 -19.06 -5.58
CA LEU A 389 25.51 -20.21 -6.22
C LEU A 389 24.02 -20.28 -5.87
N ILE A 390 23.17 -20.14 -6.89
CA ILE A 390 21.71 -20.09 -6.74
C ILE A 390 21.07 -21.16 -7.63
N LEU A 391 20.53 -22.19 -7.00
CA LEU A 391 19.86 -23.34 -7.64
C LEU A 391 18.40 -23.51 -7.15
N ALA A 392 17.88 -22.53 -6.41
CA ALA A 392 16.55 -22.55 -5.81
C ALA A 392 15.40 -22.70 -6.82
N TYR A 393 14.22 -23.16 -6.37
CA TYR A 393 13.06 -23.41 -7.25
C TYR A 393 13.41 -24.32 -8.43
N ASN A 394 13.85 -25.53 -8.12
CA ASN A 394 14.12 -26.60 -9.08
C ASN A 394 13.57 -27.92 -8.51
N GLN A 395 13.92 -29.05 -9.13
CA GLN A 395 13.45 -30.38 -8.77
C GLN A 395 14.61 -31.31 -8.38
N PHE A 396 15.74 -30.77 -7.92
CA PHE A 396 16.88 -31.56 -7.42
C PHE A 396 16.42 -32.43 -6.25
N ASN A 397 16.72 -33.74 -6.29
CA ASN A 397 16.04 -34.76 -5.48
C ASN A 397 16.99 -35.74 -4.77
N SER A 398 18.24 -35.33 -4.56
CA SER A 398 19.26 -36.13 -3.88
C SER A 398 19.83 -35.41 -2.65
N ASN A 399 20.89 -35.95 -2.07
CA ASN A 399 21.59 -35.34 -0.94
C ASN A 399 22.40 -34.11 -1.38
N ILE A 400 22.65 -33.19 -0.44
CA ILE A 400 23.66 -32.15 -0.60
C ILE A 400 25.06 -32.82 -0.56
N PRO A 401 25.93 -32.62 -1.56
CA PRO A 401 27.27 -33.23 -1.58
C PRO A 401 28.16 -32.73 -0.44
N GLN A 402 29.01 -33.61 0.11
CA GLN A 402 29.97 -33.21 1.15
C GLN A 402 31.04 -32.26 0.59
N GLU A 403 31.34 -32.39 -0.69
CA GLU A 403 32.31 -31.63 -1.46
C GLU A 403 31.95 -30.14 -1.56
N TYR A 404 30.68 -29.77 -1.35
CA TYR A 404 30.27 -28.36 -1.23
C TYR A 404 30.93 -27.66 -0.02
N GLY A 405 31.50 -28.39 0.94
CA GLY A 405 32.38 -27.83 1.97
C GLY A 405 33.77 -27.41 1.48
N ASN A 406 34.13 -27.65 0.22
CA ASN A 406 35.44 -27.31 -0.36
C ASN A 406 35.47 -25.92 -1.02
N PHE A 407 34.33 -25.24 -1.15
CA PHE A 407 34.23 -23.90 -1.74
C PHE A 407 34.88 -22.81 -0.86
N GLN A 408 36.19 -22.61 -0.95
CA GLN A 408 36.92 -21.69 -0.07
C GLN A 408 36.45 -20.21 -0.16
N GLY A 409 35.89 -19.80 -1.30
CA GLY A 409 35.44 -18.42 -1.57
C GLY A 409 33.92 -18.18 -1.49
N LEU A 410 33.09 -19.20 -1.25
CA LEU A 410 31.64 -19.07 -1.39
C LEU A 410 31.02 -18.19 -0.28
N GLN A 411 30.21 -17.23 -0.70
CA GLN A 411 29.54 -16.25 0.16
C GLN A 411 28.03 -16.47 0.23
N ALA A 412 27.40 -17.04 -0.80
CA ALA A 412 26.00 -17.42 -0.76
C ALA A 412 25.71 -18.75 -1.44
N LEU A 413 24.96 -19.59 -0.74
CA LEU A 413 24.44 -20.86 -1.24
C LEU A 413 22.91 -20.88 -1.08
N ASP A 414 22.19 -20.91 -2.20
CA ASP A 414 20.72 -20.99 -2.21
C ASP A 414 20.24 -22.24 -2.96
N LEU A 415 19.78 -23.22 -2.18
CA LEU A 415 19.22 -24.50 -2.62
C LEU A 415 17.74 -24.65 -2.18
N SER A 416 17.10 -23.54 -1.79
CA SER A 416 15.72 -23.55 -1.28
C SER A 416 14.70 -23.97 -2.34
N PHE A 417 13.52 -24.44 -1.92
CA PHE A 417 12.44 -24.89 -2.81
C PHE A 417 12.92 -25.95 -3.83
N ASN A 418 13.40 -27.08 -3.31
CA ASN A 418 13.81 -28.26 -4.06
C ASN A 418 13.27 -29.52 -3.36
N ASN A 419 13.62 -30.70 -3.86
CA ASN A 419 13.24 -31.99 -3.28
C ASN A 419 14.43 -32.66 -2.56
N LEU A 420 15.38 -31.89 -2.02
CA LEU A 420 16.63 -32.43 -1.46
C LEU A 420 16.37 -33.28 -0.22
N ILE A 421 17.12 -34.37 -0.08
CA ILE A 421 16.95 -35.40 0.96
C ILE A 421 18.22 -35.58 1.81
N GLY A 422 18.09 -36.37 2.88
CA GLY A 422 19.22 -36.73 3.73
C GLY A 422 19.68 -35.59 4.65
N LYS A 423 20.90 -35.71 5.18
CA LYS A 423 21.45 -34.78 6.19
C LYS A 423 22.12 -33.57 5.56
N ILE A 424 22.12 -32.45 6.28
CA ILE A 424 23.00 -31.31 6.00
C ILE A 424 24.46 -31.77 6.25
N PRO A 425 25.40 -31.63 5.29
CA PRO A 425 26.78 -32.06 5.49
C PRO A 425 27.52 -31.16 6.49
N SER A 426 28.20 -31.76 7.48
CA SER A 426 29.05 -31.03 8.43
C SER A 426 30.22 -30.30 7.76
N SER A 427 30.63 -30.75 6.57
CA SER A 427 31.65 -30.08 5.76
C SER A 427 31.31 -28.65 5.38
N LEU A 428 30.02 -28.26 5.33
CA LEU A 428 29.60 -26.88 5.10
C LEU A 428 30.13 -25.92 6.19
N GLY A 429 30.45 -26.42 7.39
CA GLY A 429 31.13 -25.66 8.45
C GLY A 429 32.51 -25.13 8.08
N LYS A 430 33.12 -25.61 6.98
CA LYS A 430 34.39 -25.09 6.46
C LYS A 430 34.25 -23.74 5.76
N LEU A 431 33.03 -23.34 5.37
CA LEU A 431 32.75 -22.18 4.53
C LEU A 431 32.76 -20.87 5.34
N ARG A 432 33.94 -20.45 5.80
CA ARG A 432 34.11 -19.27 6.69
C ARG A 432 33.66 -17.94 6.07
N SER A 433 33.70 -17.85 4.74
CA SER A 433 33.25 -16.69 3.95
C SER A 433 31.73 -16.64 3.72
N LEU A 434 30.99 -17.69 4.10
CA LEU A 434 29.57 -17.83 3.82
C LEU A 434 28.75 -16.81 4.64
N LEU A 435 28.01 -15.95 3.96
CA LEU A 435 27.09 -14.95 4.51
C LEU A 435 25.64 -15.45 4.48
N TRP A 436 25.22 -16.15 3.42
CA TRP A 436 23.87 -16.73 3.23
C TRP A 436 23.91 -18.26 3.05
N LEU A 437 23.07 -18.99 3.81
CA LEU A 437 22.79 -20.40 3.61
C LEU A 437 21.27 -20.65 3.61
N MET A 438 20.70 -20.81 2.41
CA MET A 438 19.26 -20.97 2.19
C MET A 438 18.95 -22.42 1.76
N LEU A 439 18.36 -23.21 2.66
CA LEU A 439 17.98 -24.62 2.43
C LEU A 439 16.48 -24.89 2.66
N ALA A 440 15.69 -23.83 2.83
CA ALA A 440 14.27 -23.92 3.20
C ALA A 440 13.39 -24.61 2.15
N ASN A 441 12.27 -25.20 2.59
CA ASN A 441 11.34 -25.96 1.75
C ASN A 441 12.07 -27.07 0.96
N ASN A 442 12.59 -28.05 1.69
CA ASN A 442 13.20 -29.28 1.19
C ASN A 442 12.75 -30.46 2.09
N THR A 443 13.29 -31.64 1.88
CA THR A 443 13.06 -32.84 2.71
C THR A 443 14.33 -33.28 3.47
N LEU A 444 15.15 -32.31 3.89
CA LEU A 444 16.37 -32.56 4.67
C LEU A 444 16.01 -33.07 6.07
N SER A 445 16.78 -34.00 6.60
CA SER A 445 16.47 -34.75 7.82
C SER A 445 17.70 -34.97 8.71
N GLY A 446 17.46 -35.37 9.96
CA GLY A 446 18.52 -35.51 10.96
C GLY A 446 18.96 -34.19 11.58
N GLU A 447 20.07 -34.20 12.30
CA GLU A 447 20.49 -33.08 13.16
C GLU A 447 21.14 -31.93 12.38
N ILE A 448 21.01 -30.71 12.91
CA ILE A 448 21.78 -29.55 12.45
C ILE A 448 23.27 -29.79 12.83
N PRO A 449 24.22 -29.77 11.88
CA PRO A 449 25.63 -30.01 12.20
C PRO A 449 26.21 -28.91 13.08
N ALA A 450 26.84 -29.29 14.20
CA ALA A 450 27.52 -28.36 15.10
C ALA A 450 28.66 -27.59 14.41
N GLU A 451 29.25 -28.17 13.37
CA GLU A 451 30.30 -27.57 12.56
C GLU A 451 29.86 -26.30 11.84
N LEU A 452 28.55 -26.10 11.57
CA LEU A 452 28.03 -24.83 11.01
C LEU A 452 28.39 -23.63 11.89
N GLY A 453 28.57 -23.83 13.20
CA GLY A 453 29.11 -22.80 14.12
C GLY A 453 30.51 -22.28 13.77
N SER A 454 31.22 -22.92 12.83
CA SER A 454 32.51 -22.45 12.31
C SER A 454 32.37 -21.45 11.15
N CYS A 455 31.16 -21.25 10.61
CA CYS A 455 30.86 -20.23 9.60
C CYS A 455 30.69 -18.85 10.27
N THR A 456 31.80 -18.25 10.69
CA THR A 456 31.79 -16.99 11.46
C THR A 456 31.19 -15.80 10.72
N SER A 457 31.11 -15.84 9.38
CA SER A 457 30.44 -14.82 8.56
C SER A 457 28.92 -15.02 8.42
N LEU A 458 28.37 -16.19 8.77
CA LEU A 458 27.01 -16.56 8.37
C LEU A 458 25.95 -15.76 9.15
N LEU A 459 25.32 -14.79 8.48
CA LEU A 459 24.29 -13.92 9.06
C LEU A 459 22.86 -14.32 8.67
N TRP A 460 22.68 -14.95 7.52
CA TRP A 460 21.37 -15.34 7.02
C TRP A 460 21.31 -16.86 6.88
N LEU A 461 20.68 -17.51 7.85
CA LEU A 461 20.52 -18.97 7.90
C LEU A 461 19.04 -19.33 7.84
N ASN A 462 18.63 -19.98 6.75
CA ASN A 462 17.25 -20.40 6.53
C ASN A 462 17.16 -21.92 6.31
N LEU A 463 16.71 -22.63 7.34
CA LEU A 463 16.49 -24.09 7.35
C LEU A 463 15.00 -24.45 7.47
N ALA A 464 14.10 -23.49 7.32
CA ALA A 464 12.67 -23.70 7.59
C ALA A 464 12.01 -24.75 6.69
N ASN A 465 10.93 -25.36 7.17
CA ASN A 465 10.11 -26.32 6.44
C ASN A 465 10.94 -27.49 5.89
N ASN A 466 11.50 -28.26 6.81
CA ASN A 466 12.29 -29.47 6.55
C ASN A 466 11.89 -30.55 7.59
N GLN A 467 12.65 -31.65 7.67
CA GLN A 467 12.46 -32.75 8.62
C GLN A 467 13.64 -32.83 9.61
N LEU A 468 14.29 -31.71 9.90
CA LEU A 468 15.46 -31.66 10.79
C LEU A 468 15.03 -31.94 12.24
N SER A 469 15.84 -32.70 12.98
CA SER A 469 15.53 -33.21 14.32
C SER A 469 16.71 -33.09 15.28
N GLY A 470 16.58 -33.62 16.50
CA GLY A 470 17.59 -33.47 17.56
C GLY A 470 17.59 -32.07 18.17
N SER A 471 18.65 -31.71 18.89
CA SER A 471 18.78 -30.42 19.57
C SER A 471 19.50 -29.36 18.75
N ILE A 472 19.19 -28.07 18.99
CA ILE A 472 19.97 -26.96 18.44
C ILE A 472 21.38 -27.01 19.05
N PRO A 473 22.46 -27.24 18.28
CA PRO A 473 23.80 -27.35 18.84
C PRO A 473 24.28 -25.98 19.33
N ARG A 474 24.83 -25.91 20.55
CA ARG A 474 25.36 -24.66 21.15
C ARG A 474 26.42 -23.99 20.29
N GLU A 475 27.16 -24.78 19.49
CA GLU A 475 28.17 -24.30 18.56
C GLU A 475 27.56 -23.38 17.50
N LEU A 476 26.29 -23.60 17.11
CA LEU A 476 25.57 -22.74 16.16
C LEU A 476 25.46 -21.29 16.65
N MET A 477 25.52 -21.02 17.96
CA MET A 477 25.46 -19.66 18.50
C MET A 477 26.71 -18.80 18.17
N LYS A 478 27.68 -19.36 17.44
CA LYS A 478 28.89 -18.69 16.92
C LYS A 478 28.78 -18.26 15.45
N VAL A 479 27.70 -18.61 14.74
CA VAL A 479 27.48 -18.12 13.37
C VAL A 479 27.37 -16.59 13.37
N GLY A 480 27.88 -15.95 12.33
CA GLY A 480 27.79 -14.49 12.18
C GLY A 480 28.53 -13.68 13.25
N MET A 481 29.37 -14.31 14.09
CA MET A 481 30.14 -13.65 15.15
C MET A 481 31.19 -12.68 14.60
N ASP A 482 31.77 -12.96 13.43
CA ASP A 482 32.69 -12.05 12.74
C ASP A 482 32.56 -12.16 11.20
N PRO A 483 31.65 -11.39 10.58
CA PRO A 483 31.53 -11.26 9.13
C PRO A 483 32.47 -10.18 8.55
N SER A 484 33.25 -9.50 9.38
CA SER A 484 33.98 -8.28 9.01
C SER A 484 34.98 -8.52 7.89
N GLN A 485 35.68 -9.65 7.90
CA GLN A 485 36.67 -10.02 6.89
C GLN A 485 36.02 -10.22 5.50
N THR A 486 34.86 -10.85 5.42
CA THR A 486 34.13 -11.05 4.15
C THR A 486 33.64 -9.71 3.61
N PHE A 487 33.06 -8.85 4.47
CA PHE A 487 32.63 -7.51 4.07
C PHE A 487 33.79 -6.63 3.62
N GLU A 488 34.95 -6.71 4.26
CA GLU A 488 36.13 -5.95 3.88
C GLU A 488 36.71 -6.43 2.54
N SER A 489 36.78 -7.74 2.31
CA SER A 489 37.12 -8.33 1.00
C SER A 489 36.18 -7.81 -0.10
N ASN A 490 34.89 -7.69 0.18
CA ASN A 490 33.88 -7.16 -0.75
C ASN A 490 33.93 -5.63 -0.96
N ARG A 491 34.58 -4.87 -0.07
CA ARG A 491 34.85 -3.43 -0.27
C ARG A 491 36.09 -3.21 -1.12
N GLN A 492 37.10 -4.07 -0.98
CA GLN A 492 38.36 -4.00 -1.71
C GLN A 492 38.24 -4.56 -3.13
N ASP A 493 37.36 -5.54 -3.34
CA ASP A 493 36.94 -5.99 -4.67
C ASP A 493 36.06 -4.93 -5.34
N GLY A 494 36.70 -3.98 -6.04
CA GLY A 494 36.02 -2.95 -6.83
C GLY A 494 35.14 -3.49 -7.97
N GLY A 495 35.10 -4.81 -8.18
CA GLY A 495 34.33 -5.50 -9.21
C GLY A 495 32.99 -6.11 -8.75
N ILE A 496 32.46 -5.78 -7.58
CA ILE A 496 31.15 -6.30 -7.12
C ILE A 496 29.99 -5.34 -7.43
N ILE A 497 29.74 -5.01 -8.70
CA ILE A 497 28.40 -4.63 -9.17
C ILE A 497 28.10 -5.31 -10.51
N ALA A 498 27.87 -6.62 -10.45
CA ALA A 498 27.01 -7.34 -11.40
C ALA A 498 26.60 -8.73 -10.84
N SER A 499 26.05 -8.80 -9.62
CA SER A 499 25.06 -9.87 -9.36
C SER A 499 23.78 -9.54 -10.12
N SER A 500 22.79 -10.44 -10.17
CA SER A 500 21.61 -10.24 -11.02
C SER A 500 20.97 -8.88 -10.78
N ARG A 501 20.77 -8.11 -11.87
CA ARG A 501 19.93 -6.90 -11.85
C ARG A 501 18.45 -7.28 -11.73
N GLU A 502 18.12 -8.31 -10.95
CA GLU A 502 16.77 -8.75 -10.65
C GLU A 502 16.55 -8.69 -9.15
N CYS A 503 15.46 -8.04 -8.74
CA CYS A 503 15.04 -8.02 -7.36
C CYS A 503 14.67 -9.40 -6.83
N LEU A 504 14.49 -10.44 -7.67
CA LEU A 504 14.12 -11.79 -7.21
C LEU A 504 15.09 -12.37 -6.20
N THR A 505 16.40 -12.34 -6.47
CA THR A 505 17.39 -12.92 -5.55
C THR A 505 17.39 -12.16 -4.22
N MET A 506 17.29 -10.82 -4.28
CA MET A 506 17.11 -9.99 -3.10
C MET A 506 15.85 -10.37 -2.31
N LYS A 507 14.71 -10.54 -2.99
CA LYS A 507 13.42 -10.94 -2.43
C LYS A 507 13.38 -12.40 -1.92
N ARG A 508 14.32 -13.27 -2.32
CA ARG A 508 14.47 -14.60 -1.69
C ARG A 508 15.26 -14.52 -0.39
N TRP A 509 16.22 -13.61 -0.31
CA TRP A 509 17.12 -13.47 0.84
C TRP A 509 16.60 -12.51 1.91
N ILE A 510 15.78 -11.55 1.53
CA ILE A 510 15.05 -10.63 2.40
C ILE A 510 13.59 -11.12 2.49
N PRO A 511 13.07 -11.54 3.65
CA PRO A 511 11.68 -11.98 3.76
C PRO A 511 10.69 -10.81 3.68
N ALA A 512 9.64 -10.96 2.86
CA ALA A 512 8.68 -9.91 2.52
C ALA A 512 7.78 -9.47 3.69
N ASP A 513 7.51 -10.40 4.59
CA ASP A 513 6.61 -10.31 5.74
C ASP A 513 7.27 -9.66 6.97
N TYR A 514 8.58 -9.47 6.98
CA TYR A 514 9.29 -8.95 8.15
C TYR A 514 9.26 -7.41 8.20
N PRO A 515 8.74 -6.76 9.26
CA PRO A 515 8.53 -5.30 9.30
C PRO A 515 9.75 -4.40 8.99
N PRO A 516 11.02 -4.79 9.26
CA PRO A 516 12.19 -4.00 8.83
C PRO A 516 12.49 -4.06 7.33
N PHE A 517 11.90 -5.04 6.64
CA PHE A 517 12.16 -5.42 5.27
C PHE A 517 10.95 -5.26 4.34
N SER A 518 9.73 -5.24 4.87
CA SER A 518 8.51 -4.98 4.11
C SER A 518 8.54 -3.61 3.42
N PHE A 519 9.09 -2.57 4.07
CA PHE A 519 9.35 -1.27 3.42
C PHE A 519 10.40 -1.37 2.30
N VAL A 520 11.42 -2.21 2.44
CA VAL A 520 12.40 -2.41 1.37
C VAL A 520 11.67 -2.89 0.11
N TYR A 521 10.77 -3.87 0.23
CA TYR A 521 9.97 -4.37 -0.88
C TYR A 521 9.13 -3.32 -1.61
N THR A 522 8.59 -2.32 -0.91
CA THR A 522 7.78 -1.26 -1.55
C THR A 522 8.62 -0.25 -2.32
N ILE A 523 9.94 -0.19 -2.09
CA ILE A 523 10.88 0.65 -2.83
C ILE A 523 11.82 -0.13 -3.75
N LEU A 524 11.72 -1.47 -3.80
CA LEU A 524 12.56 -2.35 -4.64
C LEU A 524 12.19 -2.23 -6.13
N ASN A 525 12.77 -1.24 -6.79
CA ASN A 525 12.97 -1.19 -8.24
C ASN A 525 14.37 -1.70 -8.63
N ARG A 526 14.67 -1.84 -9.92
CA ARG A 526 15.93 -2.47 -10.37
C ARG A 526 17.19 -1.76 -9.87
N LYS A 527 17.18 -0.42 -9.93
CA LYS A 527 18.29 0.47 -9.53
C LYS A 527 18.54 0.41 -8.02
N THR A 528 17.48 0.39 -7.21
CA THR A 528 17.56 0.25 -5.75
C THR A 528 17.95 -1.16 -5.32
N CYS A 529 17.45 -2.21 -5.98
CA CYS A 529 17.85 -3.61 -5.73
C CYS A 529 19.37 -3.80 -5.87
N MET A 530 19.98 -3.23 -6.92
CA MET A 530 21.44 -3.22 -7.09
C MET A 530 22.16 -2.49 -5.94
N SER A 531 21.69 -1.28 -5.58
CA SER A 531 22.29 -0.47 -4.51
C SER A 531 22.21 -1.16 -3.14
N ILE A 532 21.07 -1.79 -2.84
CA ILE A 532 20.83 -2.51 -1.59
C ILE A 532 21.70 -3.78 -1.54
N TRP A 533 21.88 -4.47 -2.66
CA TRP A 533 22.76 -5.63 -2.75
C TRP A 533 24.23 -5.28 -2.52
N ASP A 534 24.73 -4.27 -3.21
CA ASP A 534 26.10 -3.77 -3.04
C ASP A 534 26.36 -3.38 -1.57
N ARG A 535 25.41 -2.66 -0.97
CA ARG A 535 25.43 -2.27 0.44
C ARG A 535 25.46 -3.48 1.38
N LEU A 536 24.59 -4.48 1.18
CA LEU A 536 24.56 -5.70 2.00
C LEU A 536 25.87 -6.48 1.90
N LEU A 537 26.41 -6.69 0.69
CA LEU A 537 27.68 -7.37 0.48
C LEU A 537 28.88 -6.64 1.09
N LYS A 538 28.79 -5.31 1.25
CA LYS A 538 29.80 -4.47 1.91
C LYS A 538 29.51 -4.24 3.40
N GLY A 539 28.53 -4.95 3.98
CA GLY A 539 28.19 -4.89 5.41
C GLY A 539 27.56 -3.57 5.87
N VAL A 540 26.89 -2.86 4.97
CA VAL A 540 26.19 -1.60 5.27
C VAL A 540 24.75 -1.91 5.69
N GLY A 541 24.37 -1.52 6.91
CA GLY A 541 23.02 -1.71 7.43
C GLY A 541 21.95 -1.04 6.55
N LEU A 542 20.80 -1.70 6.39
CA LEU A 542 19.67 -1.20 5.60
C LEU A 542 18.65 -0.43 6.45
N PHE A 543 18.43 -0.85 7.69
CA PHE A 543 17.43 -0.31 8.60
C PHE A 543 18.04 -0.07 10.00
N PRO A 544 17.47 0.87 10.79
CA PRO A 544 17.92 1.10 12.15
C PRO A 544 17.62 -0.08 13.07
N VAL A 545 18.66 -0.63 13.70
CA VAL A 545 18.56 -1.57 14.83
C VAL A 545 18.96 -0.88 16.14
N CYS A 546 18.36 -1.30 17.25
CA CYS A 546 18.81 -0.89 18.58
C CYS A 546 20.19 -1.51 18.86
N ALA A 547 21.14 -0.74 19.37
CA ALA A 547 22.31 -1.34 20.02
C ALA A 547 21.85 -2.11 21.27
N ALA A 548 22.55 -3.21 21.62
CA ALA A 548 22.17 -4.06 22.75
C ALA A 548 22.01 -3.25 24.06
N GLY A 549 20.85 -3.36 24.72
CA GLY A 549 20.52 -2.61 25.93
C GLY A 549 20.26 -1.10 25.75
N SER A 550 20.15 -0.60 24.51
CA SER A 550 19.97 0.82 24.19
C SER A 550 18.70 1.08 23.36
N THR A 551 18.12 2.27 23.51
CA THR A 551 17.09 2.80 22.60
C THR A 551 17.68 3.51 21.37
N VAL A 552 19.01 3.69 21.33
CA VAL A 552 19.69 4.36 20.22
C VAL A 552 19.69 3.44 19.00
N ARG A 553 19.04 3.94 17.94
CA ARG A 553 18.94 3.31 16.63
C ARG A 553 20.20 3.57 15.80
N THR A 554 20.79 2.52 15.24
CA THR A 554 22.00 2.60 14.41
C THR A 554 21.83 1.78 13.13
N LEU A 555 22.43 2.22 12.02
CA LEU A 555 22.43 1.50 10.74
C LEU A 555 23.50 0.41 10.71
N GLN A 556 23.39 -0.55 11.62
CA GLN A 556 24.24 -1.74 11.65
C GLN A 556 23.66 -2.84 10.76
N ILE A 557 24.55 -3.70 10.24
CA ILE A 557 24.14 -4.90 9.52
C ILE A 557 23.61 -5.94 10.51
N SER A 558 22.50 -6.60 10.18
CA SER A 558 21.85 -7.58 11.05
C SER A 558 21.25 -8.71 10.23
N GLY A 559 21.41 -9.93 10.73
CA GLY A 559 20.99 -11.19 10.14
C GLY A 559 19.70 -11.76 10.74
N TYR A 560 19.33 -12.96 10.26
CA TYR A 560 18.23 -13.75 10.80
C TYR A 560 18.59 -15.23 10.93
N LEU A 561 17.99 -15.87 11.95
CA LEU A 561 18.01 -17.31 12.16
C LEU A 561 16.59 -17.84 12.00
N GLN A 562 16.38 -18.67 10.96
CA GLN A 562 15.07 -19.20 10.59
C GLN A 562 15.11 -20.73 10.57
N LEU A 563 14.54 -21.35 11.62
CA LEU A 563 14.52 -22.80 11.86
C LEU A 563 13.09 -23.38 11.94
N SER A 564 12.06 -22.58 11.65
CA SER A 564 10.66 -22.97 11.84
C SER A 564 10.19 -24.11 10.94
N GLY A 565 9.18 -24.87 11.39
CA GLY A 565 8.60 -25.95 10.59
C GLY A 565 9.55 -27.15 10.46
N ASN A 566 10.07 -27.62 11.59
CA ASN A 566 10.98 -28.76 11.69
C ASN A 566 10.56 -29.67 12.87
N GLN A 567 11.40 -30.66 13.20
CA GLN A 567 11.21 -31.61 14.31
C GLN A 567 12.28 -31.40 15.40
N LEU A 568 12.81 -30.18 15.55
CA LEU A 568 13.85 -29.85 16.53
C LEU A 568 13.30 -29.99 17.95
N SER A 569 14.16 -30.35 18.90
CA SER A 569 13.79 -30.75 20.26
C SER A 569 14.81 -30.32 21.31
N GLY A 570 14.47 -30.46 22.60
CA GLY A 570 15.36 -30.03 23.68
C GLY A 570 15.41 -28.51 23.84
N GLU A 571 16.36 -28.04 24.66
CA GLU A 571 16.40 -26.64 25.11
C GLU A 571 17.09 -25.71 24.10
N VAL A 572 16.74 -24.43 24.13
CA VAL A 572 17.47 -23.37 23.42
C VAL A 572 18.77 -23.05 24.20
N PRO A 573 19.96 -23.14 23.58
CA PRO A 573 21.22 -22.89 24.30
C PRO A 573 21.30 -21.47 24.88
N GLY A 574 21.65 -21.34 26.16
CA GLY A 574 21.85 -20.02 26.80
C GLY A 574 22.97 -19.17 26.18
N ASP A 575 23.86 -19.78 25.40
CA ASP A 575 24.84 -19.09 24.55
C ASP A 575 24.21 -18.19 23.47
N ILE A 576 22.89 -18.31 23.21
CA ILE A 576 22.16 -17.50 22.23
C ILE A 576 22.35 -15.99 22.41
N GLY A 577 22.55 -15.51 23.64
CA GLY A 577 22.83 -14.09 23.91
C GLY A 577 24.09 -13.53 23.24
N LYS A 578 24.98 -14.39 22.71
CA LYS A 578 26.20 -14.00 21.97
C LYS A 578 25.92 -13.63 20.51
N MET A 579 24.74 -13.91 19.98
CA MET A 579 24.36 -13.69 18.57
C MET A 579 24.04 -12.21 18.28
N HIS A 580 24.89 -11.27 18.70
CA HIS A 580 24.62 -9.82 18.66
C HIS A 580 24.37 -9.25 17.25
N ASN A 581 24.79 -9.94 16.19
CA ASN A 581 24.53 -9.56 14.80
C ASN A 581 23.19 -10.11 14.25
N PHE A 582 22.29 -10.60 15.11
CA PHE A 582 20.98 -11.14 14.74
C PHE A 582 19.85 -10.36 15.43
N SER A 583 18.88 -9.92 14.62
CA SER A 583 17.68 -9.21 15.09
C SER A 583 16.38 -9.98 14.88
N MET A 584 16.44 -11.17 14.26
CA MET A 584 15.26 -11.96 13.90
C MET A 584 15.52 -13.43 14.20
N ILE A 585 14.71 -14.02 15.07
CA ILE A 585 14.84 -15.41 15.52
C ILE A 585 13.48 -16.10 15.40
N HIS A 586 13.41 -17.12 14.54
CA HIS A 586 12.22 -17.91 14.28
C HIS A 586 12.50 -19.38 14.58
N LEU A 587 11.89 -19.87 15.65
CA LEU A 587 11.99 -21.24 16.15
C LEU A 587 10.61 -21.95 16.21
N GLY A 588 9.54 -21.25 15.84
CA GLY A 588 8.17 -21.77 15.91
C GLY A 588 7.91 -23.02 15.05
N PHE A 589 6.85 -23.77 15.33
CA PHE A 589 6.52 -25.05 14.70
C PHE A 589 7.67 -26.06 14.81
N ASN A 590 8.03 -26.39 16.05
CA ASN A 590 9.04 -27.40 16.41
C ASN A 590 8.59 -28.14 17.70
N ASN A 591 9.45 -28.97 18.27
CA ASN A 591 9.23 -29.70 19.52
C ASN A 591 10.26 -29.30 20.60
N LEU A 592 10.72 -28.03 20.58
CA LEU A 592 11.67 -27.49 21.55
C LEU A 592 11.03 -27.44 22.95
N SER A 593 11.83 -27.60 23.99
CA SER A 593 11.37 -27.79 25.38
C SER A 593 12.27 -27.08 26.39
N GLY A 594 12.04 -27.30 27.69
CA GLY A 594 12.79 -26.66 28.76
C GLY A 594 12.42 -25.19 28.97
N THR A 595 13.29 -24.43 29.63
CA THR A 595 13.08 -22.99 29.89
C THR A 595 13.69 -22.11 28.81
N LEU A 596 13.02 -21.01 28.47
CA LEU A 596 13.57 -19.99 27.56
C LEU A 596 14.73 -19.25 28.25
N PRO A 597 15.97 -19.26 27.72
CA PRO A 597 17.12 -18.64 28.38
C PRO A 597 16.99 -17.10 28.51
N PRO A 598 17.19 -16.51 29.70
CA PRO A 598 17.17 -15.05 29.91
C PRO A 598 18.12 -14.25 29.01
N GLN A 599 19.22 -14.88 28.58
CA GLN A 599 20.22 -14.29 27.69
C GLN A 599 19.63 -13.83 26.34
N ILE A 600 18.47 -14.35 25.92
CA ILE A 600 17.79 -13.92 24.70
C ILE A 600 17.42 -12.41 24.74
N GLY A 601 17.19 -11.84 25.93
CA GLY A 601 16.93 -10.42 26.12
C GLY A 601 18.15 -9.49 25.95
N GLN A 602 19.34 -10.06 25.71
CA GLN A 602 20.57 -9.30 25.41
C GLN A 602 20.74 -9.01 23.91
N LEU A 603 19.92 -9.64 23.07
CA LEU A 603 19.98 -9.50 21.62
C LEU A 603 19.23 -8.25 21.13
N PRO A 604 19.65 -7.65 20.00
CA PRO A 604 18.97 -6.51 19.39
C PRO A 604 17.72 -6.95 18.61
N LEU A 605 16.81 -7.66 19.29
CA LEU A 605 15.65 -8.30 18.67
C LEU A 605 14.69 -7.26 18.09
N VAL A 606 14.21 -7.59 16.90
CA VAL A 606 13.07 -6.97 16.21
C VAL A 606 11.95 -8.00 16.01
N VAL A 607 12.31 -9.28 15.81
CA VAL A 607 11.34 -10.39 15.72
C VAL A 607 11.80 -11.56 16.58
N LEU A 608 10.90 -12.10 17.40
CA LEU A 608 11.07 -13.35 18.13
C LEU A 608 9.79 -14.19 18.00
N ASN A 609 9.89 -15.32 17.28
CA ASN A 609 8.77 -16.25 17.10
C ASN A 609 9.14 -17.64 17.64
N LEU A 610 8.41 -18.07 18.68
CA LEU A 610 8.53 -19.35 19.37
C LEU A 610 7.24 -20.20 19.27
N THR A 611 6.28 -19.81 18.43
CA THR A 611 4.92 -20.41 18.41
C THR A 611 4.95 -21.93 18.24
N LYS A 612 4.02 -22.67 18.85
CA LYS A 612 3.88 -24.13 18.68
C LYS A 612 5.20 -24.86 18.96
N ASN A 613 5.56 -24.87 20.24
CA ASN A 613 6.65 -25.62 20.84
C ASN A 613 6.18 -26.21 22.19
N THR A 614 7.10 -26.71 23.00
CA THR A 614 6.83 -27.25 24.35
C THR A 614 7.64 -26.53 25.44
N PHE A 615 7.95 -25.23 25.24
CA PHE A 615 8.64 -24.42 26.25
C PHE A 615 7.86 -24.35 27.55
N SER A 616 8.57 -24.23 28.67
CA SER A 616 8.03 -24.31 30.02
C SER A 616 8.77 -23.42 31.01
N GLY A 617 8.27 -23.31 32.24
CA GLY A 617 8.81 -22.37 33.23
C GLY A 617 8.40 -20.93 32.93
N GLU A 618 9.05 -19.97 33.59
CA GLU A 618 8.68 -18.55 33.47
C GLU A 618 9.22 -17.91 32.18
N ILE A 619 8.50 -16.90 31.69
CA ILE A 619 9.00 -16.05 30.59
C ILE A 619 10.02 -15.06 31.18
N PRO A 620 11.27 -15.00 30.67
CA PRO A 620 12.30 -14.14 31.24
C PRO A 620 11.93 -12.65 31.20
N ASN A 621 12.16 -11.95 32.33
CA ASN A 621 11.92 -10.52 32.42
C ASN A 621 12.84 -9.71 31.49
N GLU A 622 14.00 -10.26 31.15
CA GLU A 622 15.04 -9.71 30.30
C GLU A 622 14.55 -9.42 28.88
N ILE A 623 13.51 -10.11 28.39
CA ILE A 623 12.89 -9.82 27.08
C ILE A 623 12.35 -8.38 27.05
N GLY A 624 11.92 -7.84 28.19
CA GLY A 624 11.53 -6.43 28.35
C GLY A 624 12.65 -5.41 28.07
N ASN A 625 13.91 -5.84 27.91
CA ASN A 625 15.03 -4.98 27.53
C ASN A 625 15.15 -4.79 26.01
N ALA A 626 14.54 -5.66 25.18
CA ALA A 626 14.65 -5.63 23.73
C ALA A 626 13.77 -4.53 23.11
N LYS A 627 14.13 -3.25 23.31
CA LYS A 627 13.28 -2.08 22.98
C LYS A 627 12.86 -1.92 21.51
N CYS A 628 13.58 -2.56 20.58
CA CYS A 628 13.25 -2.55 19.16
C CYS A 628 12.34 -3.71 18.70
N ILE A 629 11.88 -4.57 19.61
CA ILE A 629 11.03 -5.71 19.25
C ILE A 629 9.66 -5.25 18.74
N LYS A 630 9.28 -5.76 17.57
CA LYS A 630 8.04 -5.45 16.86
C LYS A 630 7.09 -6.65 16.81
N ASN A 631 7.61 -7.84 16.53
CA ASN A 631 6.85 -9.09 16.58
C ASN A 631 7.38 -9.98 17.71
N LEU A 632 6.49 -10.36 18.62
CA LEU A 632 6.75 -11.29 19.72
C LEU A 632 5.63 -12.34 19.79
N ASP A 633 5.91 -13.55 19.30
CA ASP A 633 4.99 -14.68 19.35
C ASP A 633 5.53 -15.79 20.26
N LEU A 634 4.82 -16.03 21.37
CA LEU A 634 5.10 -17.02 22.40
C LEU A 634 4.00 -18.10 22.47
N SER A 635 3.05 -18.08 21.52
CA SER A 635 1.81 -18.87 21.60
C SER A 635 2.00 -20.38 21.48
N TYR A 636 1.00 -21.16 21.89
CA TYR A 636 0.99 -22.63 21.86
C TYR A 636 2.25 -23.24 22.49
N ASN A 637 2.43 -22.99 23.79
CA ASN A 637 3.54 -23.48 24.59
C ASN A 637 3.01 -23.92 25.97
N ASN A 638 3.91 -24.22 26.92
CA ASN A 638 3.57 -24.61 28.29
C ASN A 638 4.25 -23.69 29.33
N PHE A 639 4.43 -22.41 28.98
CA PHE A 639 4.95 -21.39 29.89
C PHE A 639 4.06 -21.26 31.14
N SER A 640 4.68 -20.89 32.26
CA SER A 640 4.09 -20.87 33.59
C SER A 640 4.58 -19.69 34.43
N GLY A 641 4.18 -19.62 35.71
CA GLY A 641 4.58 -18.55 36.63
C GLY A 641 3.75 -17.29 36.44
N THR A 642 4.29 -16.13 36.81
CA THR A 642 3.61 -14.83 36.66
C THR A 642 4.01 -14.12 35.37
N PHE A 643 3.03 -13.55 34.65
CA PHE A 643 3.26 -12.73 33.47
C PHE A 643 4.28 -11.59 33.75
N PRO A 644 5.38 -11.50 32.99
CA PRO A 644 6.45 -10.54 33.27
C PRO A 644 6.04 -9.11 32.93
N VAL A 645 5.87 -8.29 33.98
CA VAL A 645 5.50 -6.86 33.88
C VAL A 645 6.53 -6.07 33.06
N SER A 646 7.76 -6.54 32.96
CA SER A 646 8.83 -5.92 32.16
C SER A 646 8.50 -5.83 30.66
N LEU A 647 7.64 -6.70 30.12
CA LEU A 647 7.16 -6.64 28.74
C LEU A 647 6.32 -5.38 28.46
N ASN A 648 5.76 -4.73 29.49
CA ASN A 648 5.06 -3.45 29.34
C ASN A 648 5.99 -2.30 28.93
N ASN A 649 7.31 -2.50 28.99
CA ASN A 649 8.31 -1.54 28.52
C ASN A 649 8.70 -1.73 27.04
N LEU A 650 7.96 -2.56 26.31
CA LEU A 650 8.09 -2.78 24.87
C LEU A 650 7.01 -1.95 24.18
N ASN A 651 7.40 -0.80 23.63
CA ASN A 651 6.50 0.25 23.13
C ASN A 651 6.42 0.28 21.59
N GLU A 652 7.06 -0.66 20.91
CA GLU A 652 7.20 -0.75 19.45
C GLU A 652 6.55 -2.04 18.90
N LEU A 653 5.84 -2.81 19.74
CA LEU A 653 5.19 -4.06 19.36
C LEU A 653 4.07 -3.80 18.34
N SER A 654 4.28 -4.23 17.11
CA SER A 654 3.22 -4.32 16.10
C SER A 654 2.38 -5.57 16.27
N GLU A 655 3.00 -6.68 16.69
CA GLU A 655 2.39 -8.00 16.79
C GLU A 655 2.82 -8.66 18.10
N PHE A 656 1.85 -9.12 18.89
CA PHE A 656 2.08 -9.81 20.15
C PHE A 656 1.06 -10.94 20.33
N ASN A 657 1.55 -12.13 20.68
CA ASN A 657 0.72 -13.29 20.95
C ASN A 657 1.34 -14.17 22.05
N ILE A 658 0.59 -14.46 23.11
CA ILE A 658 0.98 -15.33 24.22
C ILE A 658 0.00 -16.49 24.43
N SER A 659 -1.03 -16.60 23.58
CA SER A 659 -2.13 -17.56 23.71
C SER A 659 -1.72 -19.02 23.84
N TYR A 660 -2.58 -19.82 24.47
CA TYR A 660 -2.41 -21.25 24.70
C TYR A 660 -1.12 -21.57 25.47
N ASN A 661 -0.92 -20.85 26.58
CA ASN A 661 0.05 -21.10 27.64
C ASN A 661 -0.70 -21.26 28.98
N PRO A 662 -1.36 -22.41 29.21
CA PRO A 662 -2.43 -22.53 30.22
C PRO A 662 -1.97 -22.40 31.68
N LEU A 663 -0.66 -22.38 31.94
CA LEU A 663 -0.06 -22.27 33.27
C LEU A 663 0.41 -20.83 33.59
N ILE A 664 0.37 -19.89 32.64
CA ILE A 664 0.69 -18.48 32.90
C ILE A 664 -0.40 -17.84 33.75
N SER A 665 0.02 -17.21 34.85
CA SER A 665 -0.83 -16.53 35.81
C SER A 665 -0.46 -15.04 35.94
N GLY A 666 -1.19 -14.29 36.76
CA GLY A 666 -0.88 -12.89 37.06
C GLY A 666 -1.90 -11.94 36.46
N THR A 667 -1.47 -10.76 36.01
CA THR A 667 -2.36 -9.74 35.46
C THR A 667 -1.63 -8.94 34.38
N ILE A 668 -2.27 -8.71 33.22
CA ILE A 668 -1.71 -7.86 32.18
C ILE A 668 -1.66 -6.40 32.68
N PRO A 669 -0.49 -5.73 32.63
CA PRO A 669 -0.34 -4.35 33.14
C PRO A 669 -1.22 -3.34 32.42
N THR A 670 -1.56 -2.26 33.14
CA THR A 670 -2.19 -1.06 32.57
C THR A 670 -1.60 0.20 33.23
N PRO A 671 -1.36 1.29 32.49
CA PRO A 671 -1.45 1.44 31.04
C PRO A 671 -0.21 0.88 30.29
N GLY A 672 -0.34 0.65 28.97
CA GLY A 672 0.77 0.27 28.10
C GLY A 672 0.30 -0.47 26.83
N GLN A 673 1.23 -0.71 25.89
CA GLN A 673 0.90 -1.27 24.58
C GLN A 673 0.30 -2.68 24.66
N LEU A 674 0.69 -3.49 25.64
CA LEU A 674 0.09 -4.82 25.86
C LEU A 674 -1.44 -4.74 26.00
N ALA A 675 -1.96 -3.70 26.67
CA ALA A 675 -3.41 -3.54 26.87
C ALA A 675 -4.19 -3.22 25.59
N THR A 676 -3.52 -2.89 24.48
CA THR A 676 -4.17 -2.67 23.17
C THR A 676 -4.33 -3.96 22.38
N PHE A 677 -3.72 -5.08 22.82
CA PHE A 677 -3.81 -6.32 22.08
C PHE A 677 -5.16 -7.03 22.27
N GLU A 678 -5.73 -7.51 21.17
CA GLU A 678 -7.01 -8.19 21.12
C GLU A 678 -6.99 -9.49 21.95
N LYS A 679 -8.16 -9.88 22.49
CA LYS A 679 -8.30 -11.01 23.43
C LYS A 679 -7.64 -12.32 22.99
N ASP A 680 -7.61 -12.63 21.70
CA ASP A 680 -6.99 -13.86 21.17
C ASP A 680 -5.50 -13.94 21.44
N SER A 681 -4.80 -12.81 21.56
CA SER A 681 -3.40 -12.79 21.99
C SER A 681 -3.20 -13.44 23.36
N TYR A 682 -4.29 -13.67 24.11
CA TYR A 682 -4.34 -14.22 25.47
C TYR A 682 -5.32 -15.41 25.63
N LEU A 683 -5.88 -15.96 24.53
CA LEU A 683 -6.84 -17.06 24.66
C LEU A 683 -6.12 -18.33 25.13
N GLY A 684 -6.73 -19.11 26.02
CA GLY A 684 -6.17 -20.39 26.48
C GLY A 684 -5.33 -20.28 27.74
N ASP A 685 -5.26 -19.08 28.35
CA ASP A 685 -4.46 -18.77 29.52
C ASP A 685 -5.37 -18.53 30.76
N PRO A 686 -6.05 -19.56 31.30
CA PRO A 686 -7.15 -19.38 32.27
C PRO A 686 -6.73 -18.82 33.63
N LEU A 687 -5.43 -18.77 33.93
CA LEU A 687 -4.88 -18.19 35.16
C LEU A 687 -4.46 -16.72 34.99
N LEU A 688 -4.42 -16.20 33.76
CA LEU A 688 -4.03 -14.84 33.43
C LEU A 688 -5.23 -13.89 33.56
N LYS A 689 -5.12 -12.88 34.41
CA LYS A 689 -6.17 -11.87 34.56
C LYS A 689 -6.00 -10.77 33.53
N LEU A 690 -7.01 -10.59 32.69
CA LEU A 690 -7.08 -9.50 31.74
C LEU A 690 -7.73 -8.26 32.40
N PRO A 691 -7.31 -7.03 32.06
CA PRO A 691 -7.98 -5.80 32.45
C PRO A 691 -9.49 -5.82 32.16
N SER A 692 -10.27 -5.13 33.00
CA SER A 692 -11.73 -5.18 32.92
C SER A 692 -12.29 -4.71 31.58
N PHE A 693 -11.63 -3.80 30.84
CA PHE A 693 -12.06 -3.42 29.49
C PHE A 693 -11.78 -4.49 28.42
N ILE A 694 -10.80 -5.38 28.61
CA ILE A 694 -10.59 -6.57 27.76
C ILE A 694 -11.61 -7.67 28.10
N ILE A 695 -12.14 -7.70 29.34
CA ILE A 695 -13.16 -8.66 29.80
C ILE A 695 -14.60 -8.17 29.51
N ASN A 696 -14.85 -6.86 29.57
CA ASN A 696 -16.20 -6.25 29.54
C ASN A 696 -16.75 -5.99 28.13
N SER A 697 -16.15 -6.54 27.07
CA SER A 697 -16.80 -6.67 25.76
C SER A 697 -18.05 -7.59 25.77
N SER A 698 -18.43 -8.13 26.94
CA SER A 698 -19.77 -8.65 27.20
C SER A 698 -20.26 -8.27 28.60
N GLY A 699 -21.36 -7.52 28.70
CA GLY A 699 -22.11 -7.37 29.96
C GLY A 699 -22.68 -8.72 30.42
N SER A 700 -22.74 -9.05 31.71
CA SER A 700 -23.50 -8.35 32.77
C SER A 700 -23.00 -8.77 34.18
N PRO A 701 -23.32 -8.03 35.26
CA PRO A 701 -22.75 -8.27 36.61
C PRO A 701 -23.33 -9.50 37.35
N PRO A 702 -22.67 -9.98 38.42
CA PRO A 702 -23.00 -11.24 39.08
C PRO A 702 -24.14 -11.12 40.12
N ASN A 703 -25.05 -12.09 40.11
CA ASN A 703 -25.99 -12.32 41.21
C ASN A 703 -25.62 -13.57 42.03
N GLN A 704 -25.91 -13.51 43.33
CA GLN A 704 -25.39 -14.40 44.37
C GLN A 704 -26.15 -15.73 44.48
N TYR A 705 -25.39 -16.84 44.67
CA TYR A 705 -25.60 -18.03 45.55
C TYR A 705 -26.99 -18.72 45.69
N PRO A 706 -27.10 -20.04 46.02
CA PRO A 706 -26.15 -20.82 46.83
C PRO A 706 -25.82 -22.28 46.38
N LYS A 707 -24.99 -22.93 47.21
CA LYS A 707 -24.43 -24.30 47.11
C LYS A 707 -25.48 -25.43 47.16
N ILE A 708 -25.11 -26.62 46.66
CA ILE A 708 -25.37 -27.97 47.25
C ILE A 708 -24.38 -29.01 46.63
N GLU A 709 -24.35 -30.23 47.16
CA GLU A 709 -23.14 -31.08 47.36
C GLU A 709 -22.78 -32.12 46.26
N LYS A 710 -21.59 -32.73 46.41
CA LYS A 710 -21.09 -33.88 45.64
C LYS A 710 -21.69 -35.21 46.11
N LYS A 711 -21.84 -36.20 45.20
CA LYS A 711 -21.45 -37.60 45.46
C LYS A 711 -21.31 -38.46 44.19
N GLU A 712 -20.76 -39.66 44.35
CA GLU A 712 -20.02 -40.41 43.33
C GLU A 712 -20.82 -41.53 42.62
N HIS A 713 -20.67 -41.65 41.29
CA HIS A 713 -20.90 -42.90 40.56
C HIS A 713 -20.04 -42.93 39.27
N LYS A 714 -18.84 -43.55 39.33
CA LYS A 714 -17.93 -43.62 38.16
C LYS A 714 -17.22 -44.97 37.90
N LYS A 715 -17.60 -46.07 38.56
CA LYS A 715 -16.96 -47.40 38.33
C LYS A 715 -17.63 -48.30 37.29
N TRP A 716 -18.93 -48.12 37.00
CA TRP A 716 -19.66 -49.01 36.05
C TRP A 716 -19.57 -48.58 34.58
N VAL A 717 -19.39 -47.28 34.29
CA VAL A 717 -19.35 -46.74 32.91
C VAL A 717 -18.15 -47.27 32.13
N ALA A 718 -16.97 -47.37 32.76
CA ALA A 718 -15.74 -47.81 32.11
C ALA A 718 -15.80 -49.26 31.59
N VAL A 719 -16.50 -50.15 32.31
CA VAL A 719 -16.68 -51.56 31.90
C VAL A 719 -17.59 -51.67 30.68
N LEU A 720 -18.65 -50.84 30.62
CA LEU A 720 -19.58 -50.83 29.49
C LEU A 720 -18.91 -50.35 28.20
N VAL A 721 -18.09 -49.30 28.28
CA VAL A 721 -17.34 -48.74 27.13
C VAL A 721 -16.33 -49.76 26.58
N LEU A 722 -15.67 -50.53 27.44
CA LEU A 722 -14.69 -51.52 26.98
C LEU A 722 -15.33 -52.64 26.14
N LEU A 723 -16.54 -53.09 26.53
CA LEU A 723 -17.33 -54.09 25.82
C LEU A 723 -17.87 -53.61 24.46
N THR A 724 -18.24 -52.33 24.35
CA THR A 724 -18.71 -51.79 23.05
C THR A 724 -17.57 -51.62 22.06
N MET A 725 -16.39 -51.21 22.52
CA MET A 725 -15.21 -51.04 21.66
C MET A 725 -14.68 -52.36 21.09
N THR A 726 -14.72 -53.46 21.84
CA THR A 726 -14.28 -54.78 21.34
C THR A 726 -15.22 -55.35 20.27
N MET A 727 -16.54 -55.15 20.41
CA MET A 727 -17.51 -55.54 19.38
C MET A 727 -17.37 -54.73 18.09
N ALA A 728 -17.12 -53.42 18.19
CA ALA A 728 -16.90 -52.57 17.01
C ALA A 728 -15.68 -53.03 16.19
N PHE A 729 -14.58 -53.39 16.85
CA PHE A 729 -13.37 -53.88 16.18
C PHE A 729 -13.58 -55.18 15.41
N LEU A 730 -14.36 -56.13 15.97
CA LEU A 730 -14.70 -57.39 15.29
C LEU A 730 -15.52 -57.16 14.01
N ILE A 731 -16.47 -56.21 14.05
CA ILE A 731 -17.32 -55.87 12.91
C ILE A 731 -16.50 -55.19 11.79
N CYS A 732 -15.64 -54.24 12.14
CA CYS A 732 -14.76 -53.56 11.17
C CYS A 732 -13.73 -54.52 10.54
N GLY A 733 -13.22 -55.48 11.31
CA GLY A 733 -12.35 -56.54 10.80
C GLY A 733 -13.03 -57.41 9.73
N LEU A 734 -14.27 -57.85 9.98
CA LEU A 734 -15.05 -58.62 9.00
C LEU A 734 -15.32 -57.83 7.72
N ALA A 735 -15.74 -56.57 7.84
CA ALA A 735 -16.05 -55.72 6.70
C ALA A 735 -14.83 -55.50 5.78
N SER A 736 -13.66 -55.27 6.38
CA SER A 736 -12.40 -55.07 5.64
C SER A 736 -12.00 -56.32 4.85
N LEU A 737 -12.22 -57.51 5.43
CA LEU A 737 -11.93 -58.80 4.79
C LEU A 737 -12.84 -59.06 3.57
N ILE A 738 -14.10 -58.61 3.62
CA ILE A 738 -15.06 -58.70 2.50
C ILE A 738 -14.66 -57.76 1.36
N VAL A 739 -14.23 -56.52 1.67
CA VAL A 739 -13.77 -55.55 0.65
C VAL A 739 -12.52 -56.06 -0.08
N CYS A 740 -11.56 -56.64 0.64
CA CYS A 740 -10.35 -57.22 0.03
C CYS A 740 -10.62 -58.42 -0.91
N MET A 741 -11.75 -59.11 -0.77
CA MET A 741 -12.11 -60.24 -1.65
C MET A 741 -12.72 -59.79 -2.99
N LEU A 742 -13.18 -58.54 -3.12
CA LEU A 742 -14.11 -58.12 -4.19
C LEU A 742 -13.51 -57.19 -5.26
N VAL A 743 -12.27 -56.73 -5.13
CA VAL A 743 -11.65 -55.81 -6.10
C VAL A 743 -10.48 -56.45 -6.85
N LYS A 744 -10.75 -56.90 -8.08
CA LYS A 744 -9.74 -57.19 -9.12
C LYS A 744 -9.89 -56.16 -10.25
N SER A 745 -8.78 -55.50 -10.60
CA SER A 745 -8.57 -54.65 -11.79
C SER A 745 -8.64 -55.47 -13.11
N PRO A 746 -8.55 -54.89 -14.33
CA PRO A 746 -8.30 -53.49 -14.76
C PRO A 746 -9.46 -52.94 -15.67
N ALA A 747 -9.38 -51.95 -16.58
CA ALA A 747 -8.27 -51.16 -17.17
C ALA A 747 -8.72 -49.79 -17.75
N GLU A 748 -7.72 -49.00 -18.18
CA GLU A 748 -7.69 -48.01 -19.28
C GLU A 748 -8.62 -46.76 -19.35
N SER A 749 -7.98 -45.65 -19.70
CA SER A 749 -8.50 -44.35 -20.16
C SER A 749 -8.49 -44.27 -21.72
N PRO A 750 -8.85 -43.17 -22.42
CA PRO A 750 -9.27 -41.84 -21.95
C PRO A 750 -10.45 -41.18 -22.71
N GLY A 751 -10.93 -40.04 -22.19
CA GLY A 751 -11.07 -38.84 -23.03
C GLY A 751 -12.46 -38.41 -23.55
N TYR A 752 -12.81 -37.18 -23.14
CA TYR A 752 -13.55 -36.13 -23.88
C TYR A 752 -15.09 -36.01 -23.88
N LEU A 753 -15.44 -34.71 -23.83
CA LEU A 753 -16.65 -33.99 -24.20
C LEU A 753 -17.76 -33.70 -23.17
N LEU A 754 -18.00 -32.38 -23.04
CA LEU A 754 -19.23 -31.74 -22.58
C LEU A 754 -20.43 -32.22 -23.45
N GLU A 755 -21.71 -32.12 -23.06
CA GLU A 755 -22.37 -30.90 -22.59
C GLU A 755 -23.77 -31.17 -21.96
N ASP A 756 -24.08 -30.32 -20.98
CA ASP A 756 -25.37 -29.83 -20.47
C ASP A 756 -26.66 -30.64 -20.14
N THR A 757 -27.22 -30.18 -19.01
CA THR A 757 -28.65 -30.08 -18.63
C THR A 757 -29.53 -31.30 -18.26
N LYS A 758 -29.80 -31.37 -16.94
CA LYS A 758 -31.14 -31.35 -16.29
C LYS A 758 -32.31 -32.10 -16.98
N HIS A 759 -32.91 -33.07 -16.27
CA HIS A 759 -34.07 -32.81 -15.38
C HIS A 759 -34.66 -34.08 -14.74
N LEU A 760 -35.13 -33.91 -13.48
CA LEU A 760 -36.35 -34.49 -12.86
C LEU A 760 -36.77 -35.94 -13.24
N ARG A 761 -37.04 -36.81 -12.25
CA ARG A 761 -38.24 -36.65 -11.41
C ARG A 761 -38.13 -37.21 -9.99
N ARG A 762 -38.77 -36.48 -9.07
CA ARG A 762 -39.36 -37.02 -7.83
C ARG A 762 -40.64 -37.77 -8.16
N ASP A 763 -41.01 -38.70 -7.29
CA ASP A 763 -42.36 -38.87 -6.72
C ASP A 763 -42.18 -39.66 -5.40
N PHE A 764 -43.01 -39.59 -4.35
CA PHE A 764 -43.79 -38.56 -3.64
C PHE A 764 -44.48 -39.33 -2.46
N ALA A 765 -44.93 -38.63 -1.40
CA ALA A 765 -45.76 -39.15 -0.26
C ALA A 765 -45.08 -40.16 0.71
N SER A 766 -44.94 -39.97 2.03
CA SER A 766 -45.86 -39.55 3.14
C SER A 766 -46.80 -40.68 3.61
N SER A 767 -47.09 -40.94 4.90
CA SER A 767 -46.85 -40.19 6.16
C SER A 767 -47.11 -41.06 7.43
N SER A 768 -46.66 -40.57 8.61
CA SER A 768 -47.20 -40.77 9.99
C SER A 768 -47.22 -42.17 10.64
N GLY A 769 -46.93 -42.34 11.94
CA GLY A 769 -46.48 -41.38 12.97
C GLY A 769 -46.51 -41.94 14.41
N SER A 770 -46.20 -41.10 15.43
CA SER A 770 -46.32 -41.34 16.90
C SER A 770 -45.35 -42.40 17.50
N SER A 771 -44.62 -42.20 18.62
CA SER A 771 -44.72 -41.27 19.76
C SER A 771 -43.35 -40.97 20.43
N SER A 772 -43.29 -39.93 21.27
CA SER A 772 -42.15 -39.39 22.05
C SER A 772 -41.76 -40.27 23.28
N PRO A 773 -40.70 -40.01 24.11
CA PRO A 773 -40.00 -38.72 24.36
C PRO A 773 -38.45 -38.72 24.54
N TRP A 774 -37.90 -37.49 24.75
CA TRP A 774 -36.54 -37.11 25.23
C TRP A 774 -35.36 -37.00 24.24
N SER A 775 -35.15 -35.79 23.70
CA SER A 775 -33.87 -35.06 23.48
C SER A 775 -34.13 -33.81 22.63
N SER A 776 -33.43 -32.67 22.73
CA SER A 776 -32.63 -32.07 23.81
C SER A 776 -32.60 -30.54 23.60
N ASP A 777 -32.88 -29.73 24.62
CA ASP A 777 -32.82 -28.26 24.56
C ASP A 777 -31.36 -27.75 24.57
N THR A 778 -30.64 -27.81 23.45
CA THR A 778 -29.21 -27.44 23.47
C THR A 778 -28.60 -26.90 22.18
N ILE A 779 -29.39 -26.25 21.30
CA ILE A 779 -28.84 -25.47 20.18
C ILE A 779 -29.25 -24.00 20.34
N LYS A 780 -28.28 -23.10 20.54
CA LYS A 780 -28.54 -21.67 20.71
C LYS A 780 -28.61 -20.98 19.35
N VAL A 781 -29.82 -20.88 18.80
CA VAL A 781 -30.14 -19.88 17.78
C VAL A 781 -30.59 -18.60 18.48
N ILE A 782 -29.84 -17.51 18.33
CA ILE A 782 -30.26 -16.19 18.80
C ILE A 782 -30.87 -15.43 17.62
N ARG A 783 -32.10 -14.96 17.81
CA ARG A 783 -32.96 -14.33 16.80
C ARG A 783 -33.06 -12.84 17.10
N LEU A 784 -32.90 -12.00 16.09
CA LEU A 784 -32.83 -10.54 16.24
C LEU A 784 -34.12 -9.84 15.74
N ASP A 785 -34.81 -10.47 14.79
CA ASP A 785 -35.92 -9.89 14.02
C ASP A 785 -37.34 -10.22 14.56
N ARG A 786 -37.44 -10.76 15.78
CA ARG A 786 -38.67 -11.30 16.41
C ARG A 786 -39.36 -12.46 15.67
N THR A 787 -38.79 -13.01 14.60
CA THR A 787 -39.34 -14.19 13.89
C THR A 787 -38.84 -15.51 14.50
N ALA A 788 -39.43 -16.64 14.11
CA ALA A 788 -39.11 -17.96 14.67
C ALA A 788 -38.55 -18.95 13.64
N PHE A 789 -37.22 -19.13 13.63
CA PHE A 789 -36.54 -20.21 12.91
C PHE A 789 -35.51 -20.93 13.81
N THR A 790 -35.22 -22.20 13.53
CA THR A 790 -34.34 -23.09 14.31
C THR A 790 -33.14 -23.58 13.51
N HIS A 791 -32.19 -24.27 14.14
CA HIS A 791 -31.04 -24.86 13.42
C HIS A 791 -31.51 -25.90 12.38
N ALA A 792 -32.52 -26.71 12.70
CA ALA A 792 -33.14 -27.64 11.75
C ALA A 792 -33.72 -26.92 10.52
N ASP A 793 -34.25 -25.71 10.70
CA ASP A 793 -34.75 -24.88 9.59
C ASP A 793 -33.60 -24.34 8.73
N ILE A 794 -32.46 -23.98 9.32
CA ILE A 794 -31.24 -23.57 8.59
C ILE A 794 -30.69 -24.74 7.76
N LEU A 795 -30.60 -25.95 8.34
CA LEU A 795 -30.20 -27.16 7.63
C LEU A 795 -31.15 -27.47 6.47
N LYS A 796 -32.47 -27.37 6.70
CA LYS A 796 -33.49 -27.57 5.65
C LYS A 796 -33.40 -26.50 4.56
N ALA A 797 -33.22 -25.23 4.94
CA ALA A 797 -33.10 -24.09 4.02
C ALA A 797 -31.88 -24.21 3.10
N THR A 798 -30.74 -24.64 3.64
CA THR A 798 -29.46 -24.80 2.92
C THR A 798 -29.30 -26.17 2.25
N GLY A 799 -30.29 -27.06 2.35
CA GLY A 799 -30.20 -28.42 1.81
C GLY A 799 -29.07 -29.24 2.45
N ASN A 800 -28.90 -29.11 3.76
CA ASN A 800 -27.80 -29.65 4.56
C ASN A 800 -26.42 -29.14 4.07
N PHE A 801 -26.29 -27.82 3.92
CA PHE A 801 -25.09 -27.17 3.37
C PHE A 801 -24.63 -27.75 2.02
N SER A 802 -25.58 -28.02 1.12
CA SER A 802 -25.28 -28.58 -0.21
C SER A 802 -24.41 -27.63 -1.05
N GLU A 803 -23.39 -28.17 -1.73
CA GLU A 803 -22.55 -27.39 -2.64
C GLU A 803 -23.35 -26.69 -3.76
N SER A 804 -24.48 -27.27 -4.17
CA SER A 804 -25.41 -26.69 -5.15
C SER A 804 -26.07 -25.37 -4.73
N ARG A 805 -25.88 -24.95 -3.48
CA ARG A 805 -26.43 -23.72 -2.90
C ARG A 805 -25.36 -22.71 -2.48
N ILE A 806 -24.09 -22.96 -2.78
CA ILE A 806 -23.00 -22.05 -2.41
C ILE A 806 -23.11 -20.76 -3.23
N LEU A 807 -23.04 -19.63 -2.52
CA LEU A 807 -22.96 -18.27 -3.07
C LEU A 807 -21.52 -17.79 -3.17
N GLY A 808 -20.64 -18.26 -2.28
CA GLY A 808 -19.21 -17.98 -2.31
C GLY A 808 -18.42 -18.79 -1.28
N LYS A 809 -17.13 -19.03 -1.55
CA LYS A 809 -16.14 -19.62 -0.63
C LYS A 809 -14.98 -18.62 -0.50
N GLY A 810 -14.58 -18.25 0.73
CA GLY A 810 -13.48 -17.31 0.98
C GLY A 810 -12.79 -17.55 2.33
N GLY A 811 -11.82 -16.70 2.68
CA GLY A 811 -11.08 -16.79 3.95
C GLY A 811 -11.99 -16.76 5.19
N PHE A 812 -13.11 -16.05 5.09
CA PHE A 812 -14.16 -15.88 6.11
C PHE A 812 -15.28 -16.93 5.99
N GLY A 813 -15.00 -18.12 5.45
CA GLY A 813 -15.93 -19.26 5.37
C GLY A 813 -16.71 -19.39 4.06
N THR A 814 -17.78 -20.19 4.10
CA THR A 814 -18.66 -20.47 2.94
C THR A 814 -20.06 -19.93 3.18
N VAL A 815 -20.59 -19.21 2.19
CA VAL A 815 -21.95 -18.64 2.22
C VAL A 815 -22.88 -19.50 1.38
N TYR A 816 -24.05 -19.84 1.91
CA TYR A 816 -25.07 -20.68 1.27
C TYR A 816 -26.41 -19.94 1.10
N ARG A 817 -27.08 -20.14 -0.04
CA ARG A 817 -28.45 -19.65 -0.28
C ARG A 817 -29.48 -20.54 0.42
N GLY A 818 -30.10 -19.99 1.45
CA GLY A 818 -31.21 -20.59 2.17
C GLY A 818 -32.57 -20.05 1.73
N LEU A 819 -33.60 -20.87 1.89
CA LEU A 819 -35.00 -20.43 1.93
C LEU A 819 -35.60 -20.90 3.27
N LEU A 820 -35.89 -19.98 4.17
CA LEU A 820 -36.48 -20.28 5.48
C LEU A 820 -37.94 -20.77 5.33
N PRO A 821 -38.50 -21.47 6.34
CA PRO A 821 -39.85 -22.03 6.27
C PRO A 821 -40.97 -21.01 6.07
N ASP A 822 -40.72 -19.75 6.43
CA ASP A 822 -41.62 -18.59 6.26
C ASP A 822 -41.54 -17.97 4.85
N GLY A 823 -40.71 -18.53 3.95
CA GLY A 823 -40.52 -18.05 2.59
C GLY A 823 -39.44 -16.99 2.41
N ARG A 824 -38.75 -16.56 3.47
CA ARG A 824 -37.65 -15.59 3.34
C ARG A 824 -36.40 -16.23 2.74
N GLN A 825 -35.82 -15.55 1.76
CA GLN A 825 -34.51 -15.89 1.23
C GLN A 825 -33.41 -15.33 2.15
N VAL A 826 -32.41 -16.17 2.44
CA VAL A 826 -31.32 -15.83 3.38
C VAL A 826 -29.96 -16.23 2.83
N ALA A 827 -28.93 -15.48 3.19
CA ALA A 827 -27.53 -15.86 2.99
C ALA A 827 -26.97 -16.40 4.32
N VAL A 828 -26.64 -17.70 4.34
CA VAL A 828 -26.15 -18.39 5.54
C VAL A 828 -24.64 -18.54 5.46
N LYS A 829 -23.90 -17.72 6.21
CA LYS A 829 -22.43 -17.77 6.31
C LYS A 829 -22.05 -18.81 7.37
N LYS A 830 -21.44 -19.91 6.95
CA LYS A 830 -20.83 -20.93 7.83
C LYS A 830 -19.31 -20.71 7.82
N LEU A 831 -18.78 -20.29 8.97
CA LEU A 831 -17.35 -20.06 9.13
C LEU A 831 -16.60 -21.41 9.10
N GLN A 832 -15.50 -21.49 8.37
CA GLN A 832 -14.69 -22.71 8.22
C GLN A 832 -13.38 -22.68 9.02
N ARG A 833 -13.01 -21.53 9.59
CA ARG A 833 -11.85 -21.38 10.46
C ARG A 833 -12.14 -21.95 11.85
N GLU A 834 -11.67 -23.16 12.11
CA GLU A 834 -11.55 -23.67 13.48
C GLU A 834 -10.37 -22.98 14.19
N GLY A 835 -10.57 -22.52 15.42
CA GLY A 835 -9.58 -21.77 16.20
C GLY A 835 -10.02 -20.34 16.53
N ILE A 836 -9.09 -19.53 17.04
CA ILE A 836 -9.43 -18.22 17.64
C ILE A 836 -9.89 -17.18 16.62
N GLU A 837 -9.19 -17.10 15.48
CA GLU A 837 -9.43 -16.09 14.44
C GLU A 837 -10.88 -16.12 13.94
N GLY A 838 -11.44 -17.33 13.76
CA GLY A 838 -12.85 -17.53 13.41
C GLY A 838 -13.86 -17.20 14.52
N GLU A 839 -13.49 -17.31 15.81
CA GLU A 839 -14.34 -16.82 16.90
C GLU A 839 -14.32 -15.28 16.97
N LYS A 840 -13.17 -14.67 16.69
CA LYS A 840 -13.00 -13.21 16.60
C LYS A 840 -13.87 -12.60 15.51
N GLU A 841 -13.81 -13.16 14.31
CA GLU A 841 -14.61 -12.74 13.16
C GLU A 841 -16.11 -12.84 13.49
N PHE A 842 -16.55 -14.02 13.96
CA PHE A 842 -17.93 -14.25 14.39
C PHE A 842 -18.40 -13.24 15.45
N ARG A 843 -17.55 -12.98 16.44
CA ARG A 843 -17.85 -12.07 17.56
C ARG A 843 -17.94 -10.63 17.11
N ALA A 844 -16.99 -10.13 16.33
CA ALA A 844 -16.99 -8.75 15.83
C ALA A 844 -18.20 -8.49 14.91
N GLU A 845 -18.48 -9.43 14.01
CA GLU A 845 -19.61 -9.34 13.08
C GLU A 845 -20.97 -9.39 13.82
N MET A 846 -21.06 -10.20 14.88
CA MET A 846 -22.19 -10.20 15.82
C MET A 846 -22.29 -8.90 16.63
N GLU A 847 -21.23 -8.46 17.32
CA GLU A 847 -21.27 -7.31 18.24
C GLU A 847 -21.57 -6.00 17.50
N VAL A 848 -21.03 -5.82 16.28
CA VAL A 848 -21.37 -4.67 15.42
C VAL A 848 -22.83 -4.74 14.99
N LEU A 849 -23.29 -5.83 14.34
CA LEU A 849 -24.62 -5.86 13.74
C LEU A 849 -25.77 -6.05 14.74
N THR A 850 -25.50 -6.44 16.00
CA THR A 850 -26.52 -6.62 17.04
C THR A 850 -26.72 -5.42 17.97
N GLY A 851 -25.90 -4.36 17.88
CA GLY A 851 -26.10 -3.04 18.49
C GLY A 851 -26.93 -2.98 19.78
N ASN A 852 -26.30 -3.14 20.95
CA ASN A 852 -26.95 -3.17 22.27
C ASN A 852 -28.13 -4.15 22.43
N GLY A 853 -28.25 -5.16 21.54
CA GLY A 853 -29.25 -6.23 21.60
C GLY A 853 -30.45 -6.07 20.65
N PHE A 854 -30.52 -5.01 19.84
CA PHE A 854 -31.63 -4.76 18.90
C PHE A 854 -31.19 -4.55 17.44
N GLY A 855 -29.88 -4.53 17.19
CA GLY A 855 -29.29 -4.27 15.87
C GLY A 855 -29.30 -2.81 15.46
N TRP A 856 -28.50 -2.48 14.45
CA TRP A 856 -28.49 -1.17 13.80
C TRP A 856 -29.23 -1.25 12.46
N PRO A 857 -30.54 -1.01 12.39
CA PRO A 857 -31.28 -1.00 11.13
C PRO A 857 -30.87 0.23 10.31
N HIS A 858 -29.89 0.08 9.42
CA HIS A 858 -29.43 1.12 8.52
C HIS A 858 -29.63 0.70 7.06
N PRO A 859 -30.23 1.55 6.19
CA PRO A 859 -30.61 1.20 4.82
C PRO A 859 -29.47 0.76 3.89
N ASN A 860 -28.21 0.97 4.27
CA ASN A 860 -27.02 0.60 3.50
C ASN A 860 -26.06 -0.33 4.27
N LEU A 861 -26.54 -1.03 5.31
CA LEU A 861 -25.82 -2.14 5.95
C LEU A 861 -26.61 -3.44 5.72
N VAL A 862 -25.94 -4.57 5.58
CA VAL A 862 -26.62 -5.87 5.40
C VAL A 862 -27.20 -6.36 6.74
N THR A 863 -28.49 -6.68 6.73
CA THR A 863 -29.25 -7.08 7.92
C THR A 863 -28.91 -8.52 8.36
N LEU A 864 -28.52 -8.67 9.63
CA LEU A 864 -28.37 -9.96 10.31
C LEU A 864 -29.70 -10.36 10.96
N TYR A 865 -30.36 -11.41 10.48
CA TYR A 865 -31.62 -11.92 11.06
C TYR A 865 -31.40 -12.73 12.34
N GLY A 866 -30.26 -13.41 12.44
CA GLY A 866 -29.88 -14.17 13.62
C GLY A 866 -28.61 -14.99 13.41
N TRP A 867 -28.23 -15.74 14.43
CA TRP A 867 -27.01 -16.53 14.45
C TRP A 867 -27.15 -17.79 15.30
N CYS A 868 -26.34 -18.80 15.01
CA CYS A 868 -26.41 -20.11 15.64
C CYS A 868 -25.04 -20.60 16.09
N LEU A 869 -25.00 -21.12 17.32
CA LEU A 869 -23.87 -21.85 17.91
C LEU A 869 -24.31 -23.30 18.15
N ASP A 870 -23.71 -24.24 17.40
CA ASP A 870 -23.92 -25.68 17.57
C ASP A 870 -22.57 -26.40 17.52
N GLY A 871 -22.07 -26.89 18.67
CA GLY A 871 -20.74 -27.49 18.77
C GLY A 871 -19.60 -26.56 18.29
N THR A 872 -18.84 -27.00 17.29
CA THR A 872 -17.81 -26.21 16.60
C THR A 872 -18.39 -25.29 15.51
N GLU A 873 -19.64 -25.47 15.09
CA GLU A 873 -20.23 -24.68 14.02
C GLU A 873 -20.53 -23.24 14.47
N ARG A 874 -20.20 -22.28 13.60
CA ARG A 874 -20.46 -20.85 13.76
C ARG A 874 -21.20 -20.38 12.51
N ILE A 875 -22.47 -20.02 12.68
CA ILE A 875 -23.39 -19.73 11.58
C ILE A 875 -24.02 -18.35 11.78
N LEU A 876 -23.92 -17.50 10.77
CA LEU A 876 -24.56 -16.19 10.68
C LEU A 876 -25.62 -16.22 9.57
N VAL A 877 -26.82 -15.69 9.82
CA VAL A 877 -27.96 -15.71 8.89
C VAL A 877 -28.33 -14.29 8.49
N TYR A 878 -27.96 -13.91 7.27
CA TYR A 878 -28.20 -12.60 6.67
C TYR A 878 -29.42 -12.59 5.76
N GLU A 879 -29.89 -11.39 5.44
CA GLU A 879 -30.70 -11.18 4.24
C GLU A 879 -29.96 -11.59 2.96
N TYR A 880 -30.71 -12.06 1.97
CA TYR A 880 -30.16 -12.45 0.67
C TYR A 880 -30.22 -11.27 -0.31
N MET A 881 -29.04 -10.72 -0.62
CA MET A 881 -28.87 -9.61 -1.56
C MET A 881 -28.90 -10.14 -3.01
N GLU A 882 -30.04 -10.02 -3.68
CA GLU A 882 -30.29 -10.69 -4.98
C GLU A 882 -29.40 -10.21 -6.13
N GLY A 883 -28.82 -9.01 -6.03
CA GLY A 883 -27.95 -8.41 -7.05
C GLY A 883 -26.49 -8.88 -7.03
N GLY A 884 -26.08 -9.66 -6.03
CA GLY A 884 -24.71 -10.18 -5.91
C GLY A 884 -23.70 -9.19 -5.35
N SER A 885 -22.40 -9.49 -5.50
CA SER A 885 -21.32 -8.61 -5.07
C SER A 885 -21.01 -7.54 -6.11
N LEU A 886 -20.49 -6.40 -5.67
CA LEU A 886 -20.01 -5.36 -6.58
C LEU A 886 -18.74 -5.81 -7.33
N GLU A 887 -17.90 -6.68 -6.76
CA GLU A 887 -16.71 -7.22 -7.43
C GLU A 887 -17.09 -7.96 -8.74
N ASP A 888 -18.11 -8.82 -8.70
CA ASP A 888 -18.59 -9.58 -9.86
C ASP A 888 -19.09 -8.68 -11.01
N LEU A 889 -19.49 -7.45 -10.68
CA LEU A 889 -20.12 -6.51 -11.60
C LEU A 889 -19.19 -5.38 -12.06
N ILE A 890 -18.05 -5.15 -11.38
CA ILE A 890 -17.27 -3.91 -11.53
C ILE A 890 -16.75 -3.69 -12.97
N SER A 891 -16.42 -4.80 -13.64
CA SER A 891 -15.99 -4.88 -15.04
C SER A 891 -17.15 -4.90 -16.05
N ASP A 892 -18.38 -5.24 -15.65
CA ASP A 892 -19.57 -5.19 -16.50
C ASP A 892 -20.11 -3.76 -16.61
N ARG A 893 -19.56 -3.05 -17.60
CA ARG A 893 -19.97 -1.68 -17.96
C ARG A 893 -21.38 -1.58 -18.55
N THR A 894 -22.02 -2.69 -18.91
CA THR A 894 -23.40 -2.67 -19.43
C THR A 894 -24.44 -2.67 -18.31
N ARG A 895 -24.15 -3.36 -17.20
CA ARG A 895 -25.01 -3.41 -16.00
C ARG A 895 -24.74 -2.26 -15.03
N LEU A 896 -23.47 -1.91 -14.82
CA LEU A 896 -23.07 -0.74 -14.01
C LEU A 896 -22.96 0.52 -14.86
N THR A 897 -24.10 1.16 -15.13
CA THR A 897 -24.13 2.52 -15.69
C THR A 897 -23.49 3.53 -14.74
N TRP A 898 -23.05 4.68 -15.26
CA TRP A 898 -22.44 5.75 -14.47
C TRP A 898 -23.31 6.26 -13.32
N ARG A 899 -24.62 6.41 -13.57
CA ARG A 899 -25.60 6.73 -12.55
C ARG A 899 -25.54 5.72 -11.39
N ARG A 900 -25.56 4.42 -11.71
CA ARG A 900 -25.50 3.35 -10.72
C ARG A 900 -24.17 3.35 -9.96
N ARG A 901 -23.03 3.56 -10.64
CA ARG A 901 -21.70 3.67 -10.01
C ARG A 901 -21.65 4.80 -8.97
N ILE A 902 -22.25 5.95 -9.28
CA ILE A 902 -22.35 7.10 -8.36
C ILE A 902 -23.32 6.81 -7.20
N ASP A 903 -24.49 6.24 -7.47
CA ASP A 903 -25.47 5.92 -6.42
C ASP A 903 -24.90 4.87 -5.44
N ILE A 904 -24.13 3.87 -5.90
CA ILE A 904 -23.40 2.91 -5.06
C ILE A 904 -22.34 3.62 -4.19
N ALA A 905 -21.56 4.56 -4.74
CA ALA A 905 -20.59 5.33 -3.95
C ALA A 905 -21.27 6.17 -2.86
N ILE A 906 -22.47 6.72 -3.12
CA ILE A 906 -23.28 7.45 -2.12
C ILE A 906 -23.78 6.51 -1.02
N ASP A 907 -24.28 5.34 -1.39
CA ASP A 907 -24.79 4.34 -0.45
C ASP A 907 -23.70 3.81 0.50
N VAL A 908 -22.50 3.51 -0.02
CA VAL A 908 -21.35 3.13 0.81
C VAL A 908 -20.86 4.31 1.67
N ALA A 909 -20.86 5.54 1.15
CA ALA A 909 -20.50 6.72 1.94
C ALA A 909 -21.44 6.93 3.13
N ARG A 910 -22.76 6.73 2.94
CA ARG A 910 -23.77 6.79 4.01
C ARG A 910 -23.55 5.72 5.08
N ALA A 911 -23.28 4.48 4.67
CA ALA A 911 -22.93 3.40 5.59
C ALA A 911 -21.75 3.78 6.50
N LEU A 912 -20.67 4.36 5.93
CA LEU A 912 -19.50 4.78 6.70
C LEU A 912 -19.75 6.03 7.54
N VAL A 913 -20.60 6.98 7.10
CA VAL A 913 -21.04 8.11 7.96
C VAL A 913 -21.73 7.60 9.21
N PHE A 914 -22.67 6.66 9.07
CA PHE A 914 -23.38 6.06 10.19
C PHE A 914 -22.40 5.42 11.18
N LEU A 915 -21.51 4.55 10.69
CA LEU A 915 -20.50 3.87 11.50
C LEU A 915 -19.50 4.82 12.18
N HIS A 916 -19.00 5.85 11.49
CA HIS A 916 -17.96 6.76 12.00
C HIS A 916 -18.48 7.90 12.88
N HIS A 917 -19.74 8.29 12.73
CA HIS A 917 -20.24 9.56 13.27
C HIS A 917 -21.63 9.51 13.91
N GLU A 918 -22.35 8.39 13.81
CA GLU A 918 -23.69 8.21 14.41
C GLU A 918 -23.70 7.07 15.43
N CYS A 919 -22.87 6.03 15.23
CA CYS A 919 -22.50 5.09 16.27
C CYS A 919 -21.58 5.75 17.32
N TYR A 920 -21.81 5.45 18.60
CA TYR A 920 -20.94 5.85 19.71
C TYR A 920 -20.69 4.67 20.66
N PRO A 921 -19.43 4.23 20.88
CA PRO A 921 -18.20 4.67 20.19
C PRO A 921 -18.23 4.41 18.68
N ALA A 922 -17.36 5.10 17.94
CA ALA A 922 -17.33 5.02 16.47
C ALA A 922 -16.84 3.63 16.02
N ILE A 923 -17.39 3.12 14.91
CA ILE A 923 -17.06 1.80 14.38
C ILE A 923 -16.21 1.96 13.12
N VAL A 924 -14.99 1.42 13.12
CA VAL A 924 -14.10 1.36 11.96
C VAL A 924 -14.21 -0.02 11.33
N HIS A 925 -14.54 -0.09 10.04
CA HIS A 925 -14.83 -1.32 9.29
C HIS A 925 -13.56 -2.13 8.95
N ARG A 926 -12.44 -1.45 8.66
CA ARG A 926 -11.10 -1.99 8.35
C ARG A 926 -10.96 -2.82 7.06
N ASP A 927 -12.05 -3.24 6.43
CA ASP A 927 -12.05 -4.02 5.17
C ASP A 927 -13.14 -3.60 4.17
N VAL A 928 -13.18 -2.29 3.85
CA VAL A 928 -14.07 -1.73 2.82
C VAL A 928 -13.49 -2.01 1.43
N LYS A 929 -14.17 -2.84 0.64
CA LYS A 929 -13.74 -3.30 -0.70
C LYS A 929 -14.91 -3.74 -1.56
N ALA A 930 -14.70 -3.92 -2.87
CA ALA A 930 -15.77 -4.27 -3.81
C ALA A 930 -16.49 -5.59 -3.48
N SER A 931 -15.79 -6.62 -2.99
CA SER A 931 -16.42 -7.90 -2.60
C SER A 931 -17.35 -7.77 -1.39
N ASN A 932 -17.15 -6.74 -0.56
CA ASN A 932 -17.88 -6.50 0.69
C ASN A 932 -18.98 -5.42 0.53
N VAL A 933 -19.32 -5.08 -0.72
CA VAL A 933 -20.46 -4.26 -1.08
C VAL A 933 -21.42 -5.12 -1.89
N LEU A 934 -22.60 -5.39 -1.33
CA LEU A 934 -23.64 -6.22 -1.96
C LEU A 934 -24.76 -5.34 -2.51
N LEU A 935 -25.37 -5.78 -3.61
CA LEU A 935 -26.48 -5.09 -4.26
C LEU A 935 -27.80 -5.83 -4.06
N ASP A 936 -28.88 -5.12 -3.77
CA ASP A 936 -30.23 -5.70 -3.78
C ASP A 936 -30.80 -5.81 -5.21
N LYS A 937 -32.03 -6.32 -5.35
CA LYS A 937 -32.73 -6.43 -6.65
C LYS A 937 -32.94 -5.07 -7.34
N ASP A 938 -33.06 -4.01 -6.55
CA ASP A 938 -33.23 -2.62 -6.99
C ASP A 938 -31.85 -1.93 -7.14
N GLY A 939 -30.76 -2.70 -6.95
CA GLY A 939 -29.34 -2.38 -7.03
C GLY A 939 -28.87 -1.27 -6.10
N LYS A 940 -29.56 -1.06 -4.98
CA LYS A 940 -29.08 -0.26 -3.85
C LYS A 940 -27.93 -1.00 -3.18
N ALA A 941 -26.91 -0.29 -2.72
CA ALA A 941 -25.75 -0.91 -2.10
C ALA A 941 -25.85 -0.99 -0.57
N SER A 942 -25.43 -2.14 -0.03
CA SER A 942 -25.21 -2.34 1.40
C SER A 942 -23.82 -2.92 1.68
N VAL A 943 -23.17 -2.40 2.72
CA VAL A 943 -21.87 -2.87 3.21
C VAL A 943 -22.05 -4.10 4.11
N THR A 944 -21.14 -5.06 4.01
CA THR A 944 -21.16 -6.35 4.74
C THR A 944 -19.76 -6.76 5.22
N ASP A 945 -19.70 -7.87 5.95
CA ASP A 945 -18.47 -8.55 6.42
C ASP A 945 -17.67 -7.75 7.46
N PHE A 946 -18.30 -7.54 8.63
CA PHE A 946 -17.76 -6.81 9.77
C PHE A 946 -16.78 -7.62 10.64
N GLY A 947 -16.29 -8.78 10.19
CA GLY A 947 -15.41 -9.65 10.99
C GLY A 947 -14.11 -8.95 11.46
N LEU A 948 -13.66 -7.93 10.72
CA LEU A 948 -12.48 -7.13 11.07
C LEU A 948 -12.82 -5.81 11.79
N ALA A 949 -14.08 -5.43 11.92
CA ALA A 949 -14.49 -4.12 12.43
C ALA A 949 -14.19 -3.94 13.94
N ARG A 950 -13.91 -2.70 14.38
CA ARG A 950 -13.57 -2.36 15.79
C ARG A 950 -14.16 -1.03 16.22
N PHE A 951 -14.40 -0.90 17.53
CA PHE A 951 -14.83 0.36 18.17
C PHE A 951 -13.62 1.26 18.49
N VAL A 952 -13.79 2.58 18.33
CA VAL A 952 -12.77 3.61 18.58
C VAL A 952 -13.39 4.83 19.28
N ASP A 953 -12.75 5.30 20.34
CA ASP A 953 -13.16 6.47 21.13
C ASP A 953 -12.70 7.81 20.51
N VAL A 954 -13.38 8.90 20.86
CA VAL A 954 -13.14 10.23 20.26
C VAL A 954 -11.87 10.87 20.82
N GLY A 955 -10.78 10.77 20.06
CA GLY A 955 -9.52 11.48 20.32
C GLY A 955 -8.28 10.59 20.39
N ASP A 956 -8.47 9.27 20.54
CA ASP A 956 -7.39 8.29 20.59
C ASP A 956 -7.26 7.50 19.28
N SER A 957 -6.04 7.04 19.02
CA SER A 957 -5.75 6.09 17.95
C SER A 957 -5.66 4.68 18.52
N HIS A 958 -6.48 3.74 18.03
CA HIS A 958 -6.47 2.34 18.47
C HIS A 958 -5.29 1.59 17.84
N VAL A 959 -4.26 1.24 18.63
CA VAL A 959 -3.20 0.29 18.20
C VAL A 959 -3.84 -1.06 17.89
N SER A 960 -3.79 -1.51 16.64
CA SER A 960 -4.23 -2.84 16.23
C SER A 960 -3.08 -3.83 16.30
N THR A 961 -3.41 -5.11 16.50
CA THR A 961 -2.43 -6.19 16.72
C THR A 961 -1.82 -6.79 15.47
N MET A 962 -2.39 -6.45 14.32
CA MET A 962 -2.01 -6.84 12.97
C MET A 962 -2.64 -5.82 12.01
N VAL A 963 -2.05 -5.65 10.83
CA VAL A 963 -2.64 -4.91 9.71
C VAL A 963 -3.69 -5.81 9.05
N ALA A 964 -4.91 -5.82 9.58
CA ALA A 964 -6.02 -6.58 9.00
C ALA A 964 -6.80 -5.71 8.01
N GLY A 965 -6.88 -6.17 6.77
CA GLY A 965 -7.58 -5.52 5.65
C GLY A 965 -7.02 -6.02 4.31
N THR A 966 -7.76 -5.83 3.23
CA THR A 966 -7.37 -6.38 1.92
C THR A 966 -6.28 -5.57 1.23
N VAL A 967 -5.26 -6.27 0.70
CA VAL A 967 -4.13 -5.69 -0.05
C VAL A 967 -4.66 -4.78 -1.17
N GLY A 968 -4.15 -3.55 -1.22
CA GLY A 968 -4.62 -2.50 -2.13
C GLY A 968 -5.61 -1.50 -1.52
N TYR A 969 -6.41 -1.91 -0.52
CA TYR A 969 -7.38 -1.03 0.19
C TYR A 969 -6.87 -0.54 1.55
N VAL A 970 -5.80 -1.13 2.08
CA VAL A 970 -5.19 -0.77 3.37
C VAL A 970 -4.44 0.56 3.27
N ALA A 971 -4.70 1.46 4.23
CA ALA A 971 -4.06 2.77 4.32
C ALA A 971 -2.56 2.67 4.73
N PRO A 972 -1.65 3.46 4.13
CA PRO A 972 -0.21 3.37 4.38
C PRO A 972 0.19 3.56 5.85
N GLU A 973 -0.41 4.53 6.53
CA GLU A 973 -0.15 4.77 7.96
C GLU A 973 -0.65 3.62 8.83
N TYR A 974 -1.73 2.94 8.45
CA TYR A 974 -2.21 1.77 9.17
C TYR A 974 -1.24 0.61 9.00
N GLY A 975 -0.65 0.46 7.80
CA GLY A 975 0.44 -0.46 7.52
C GLY A 975 1.76 -0.17 8.26
N GLN A 976 2.02 1.09 8.62
CA GLN A 976 3.28 1.53 9.25
C GLN A 976 3.20 1.67 10.77
N THR A 977 2.07 2.17 11.26
CA THR A 977 1.84 2.50 12.68
C THR A 977 0.96 1.47 13.38
N PHE A 978 0.32 0.57 12.63
CA PHE A 978 -0.65 -0.41 13.13
C PHE A 978 -1.91 0.21 13.77
N HIS A 979 -2.11 1.53 13.69
CA HIS A 979 -3.27 2.19 14.28
C HIS A 979 -4.49 2.19 13.34
N ALA A 980 -5.57 1.54 13.75
CA ALA A 980 -6.84 1.57 13.04
C ALA A 980 -7.57 2.89 13.34
N THR A 981 -7.98 3.61 12.30
CA THR A 981 -8.68 4.90 12.41
C THR A 981 -9.80 5.01 11.39
N THR A 982 -10.77 5.89 11.62
CA THR A 982 -11.80 6.24 10.62
C THR A 982 -11.19 6.77 9.32
N LYS A 983 -9.98 7.37 9.36
CA LYS A 983 -9.21 7.79 8.18
C LYS A 983 -8.65 6.63 7.36
N GLY A 984 -8.54 5.43 7.95
CA GLY A 984 -8.22 4.20 7.23
C GLY A 984 -9.38 3.76 6.33
N ASP A 985 -10.60 3.70 6.85
CA ASP A 985 -11.81 3.41 6.06
C ASP A 985 -12.05 4.47 4.96
N VAL A 986 -11.76 5.75 5.23
CA VAL A 986 -11.82 6.83 4.22
C VAL A 986 -10.88 6.52 3.06
N TYR A 987 -9.68 6.00 3.32
CA TYR A 987 -8.73 5.58 2.27
C TYR A 987 -9.27 4.39 1.47
N SER A 988 -9.78 3.36 2.14
CA SER A 988 -10.37 2.18 1.50
C SER A 988 -11.58 2.54 0.61
N PHE A 989 -12.44 3.46 1.07
CA PHE A 989 -13.51 4.07 0.27
C PHE A 989 -12.97 4.82 -0.96
N GLY A 990 -11.81 5.48 -0.83
CA GLY A 990 -11.14 6.15 -1.93
C GLY A 990 -10.69 5.20 -3.03
N VAL A 991 -10.10 4.06 -2.65
CA VAL A 991 -9.71 2.99 -3.60
C VAL A 991 -10.95 2.41 -4.28
N LEU A 992 -12.01 2.08 -3.52
CA LEU A 992 -13.29 1.63 -4.07
C LEU A 992 -13.90 2.63 -5.06
N SER A 993 -13.78 3.93 -4.80
CA SER A 993 -14.23 5.00 -5.70
C SER A 993 -13.46 5.01 -7.03
N MET A 994 -12.17 4.65 -7.02
CA MET A 994 -11.36 4.50 -8.25
C MET A 994 -11.75 3.25 -9.04
N GLU A 995 -12.10 2.15 -8.38
CA GLU A 995 -12.62 0.95 -9.06
C GLU A 995 -13.99 1.23 -9.69
N LEU A 996 -14.88 1.92 -8.98
CA LEU A 996 -16.16 2.38 -9.53
C LEU A 996 -15.96 3.33 -10.73
N ALA A 997 -14.92 4.17 -10.73
CA ALA A 997 -14.56 5.00 -11.88
C ALA A 997 -13.96 4.22 -13.06
N THR A 998 -13.17 3.18 -12.83
CA THR A 998 -12.36 2.54 -13.88
C THR A 998 -12.92 1.21 -14.38
N GLY A 999 -13.71 0.51 -13.56
CA GLY A 999 -14.03 -0.90 -13.74
C GLY A 999 -12.82 -1.84 -13.67
N ARG A 1000 -11.67 -1.36 -13.19
CA ARG A 1000 -10.50 -2.17 -12.83
C ARG A 1000 -10.57 -2.53 -11.35
N ARG A 1001 -9.90 -3.63 -10.95
CA ARG A 1001 -9.71 -4.00 -9.55
C ARG A 1001 -8.52 -3.28 -8.94
N ALA A 1002 -8.54 -3.07 -7.62
CA ALA A 1002 -7.50 -2.38 -6.86
C ALA A 1002 -6.10 -3.03 -7.04
N VAL A 1003 -6.08 -4.37 -7.08
CA VAL A 1003 -4.91 -5.19 -7.40
C VAL A 1003 -5.34 -6.22 -8.45
N ASP A 1004 -4.86 -6.08 -9.68
CA ASP A 1004 -5.20 -6.96 -10.81
C ASP A 1004 -4.03 -7.85 -11.28
N GLY A 1005 -2.92 -7.86 -10.53
CA GLY A 1005 -1.71 -8.63 -10.83
C GLY A 1005 -0.79 -8.00 -11.88
N GLY A 1006 -1.09 -6.80 -12.35
CA GLY A 1006 -0.20 -6.01 -13.21
C GLY A 1006 0.97 -5.36 -12.45
N GLU A 1007 1.88 -4.73 -13.21
CA GLU A 1007 3.10 -4.09 -12.69
C GLU A 1007 2.84 -2.77 -11.93
N GLU A 1008 1.64 -2.19 -12.04
CA GLU A 1008 1.21 -0.93 -11.40
C GLU A 1008 -0.18 -1.12 -10.77
N CYS A 1009 -0.33 -0.78 -9.48
CA CYS A 1009 -1.61 -0.87 -8.79
C CYS A 1009 -2.57 0.28 -9.17
N LEU A 1010 -3.88 0.09 -8.93
CA LEU A 1010 -4.90 1.04 -9.39
C LEU A 1010 -4.73 2.46 -8.80
N LEU A 1011 -4.23 2.55 -7.57
CA LEU A 1011 -3.98 3.82 -6.90
C LEU A 1011 -2.91 4.65 -7.62
N GLU A 1012 -1.76 4.05 -7.92
CA GLU A 1012 -0.68 4.75 -8.63
C GLU A 1012 -1.11 5.11 -10.06
N TRP A 1013 -1.82 4.21 -10.75
CA TRP A 1013 -2.45 4.50 -12.04
C TRP A 1013 -3.39 5.72 -11.97
N ALA A 1014 -4.23 5.82 -10.93
CA ALA A 1014 -5.16 6.92 -10.77
C ALA A 1014 -4.45 8.25 -10.45
N ARG A 1015 -3.47 8.22 -9.53
CA ARG A 1015 -2.62 9.36 -9.17
C ARG A 1015 -1.90 9.92 -10.40
N ARG A 1016 -1.36 9.03 -11.23
CA ARG A 1016 -0.70 9.31 -12.51
C ARG A 1016 -1.65 9.91 -13.55
N VAL A 1017 -2.80 9.29 -13.81
CA VAL A 1017 -3.73 9.71 -14.87
C VAL A 1017 -4.43 11.04 -14.54
N MET A 1018 -4.65 11.34 -13.25
CA MET A 1018 -5.32 12.58 -12.83
C MET A 1018 -4.37 13.77 -12.65
N GLY A 1019 -3.07 13.56 -12.48
CA GLY A 1019 -2.07 14.61 -12.26
C GLY A 1019 -2.19 15.26 -10.87
N TYR A 1020 -1.28 14.90 -9.96
CA TYR A 1020 -1.37 15.21 -8.53
C TYR A 1020 -1.39 16.74 -8.24
N GLY A 1021 -2.55 17.32 -7.92
CA GLY A 1021 -2.59 18.68 -7.35
C GLY A 1021 -2.57 19.86 -8.33
N ARG A 1022 -3.12 19.75 -9.55
CA ARG A 1022 -3.53 20.97 -10.29
C ARG A 1022 -4.66 21.70 -9.55
N HIS A 1023 -4.32 22.74 -8.79
CA HIS A 1023 -5.28 23.77 -8.38
C HIS A 1023 -5.79 24.52 -9.63
N GLY A 1024 -6.84 23.98 -10.26
CA GLY A 1024 -7.45 24.59 -11.44
C GLY A 1024 -7.63 23.68 -12.65
N LEU A 1025 -8.06 22.42 -12.48
CA LEU A 1025 -8.79 21.73 -13.56
C LEU A 1025 -10.18 22.37 -13.73
N SER A 1026 -10.21 23.49 -14.46
CA SER A 1026 -11.44 23.96 -15.10
C SER A 1026 -12.01 22.83 -15.98
N ARG A 1027 -13.34 22.72 -16.04
CA ARG A 1027 -14.19 21.64 -16.62
C ARG A 1027 -13.92 21.16 -18.07
N ALA A 1028 -12.78 21.45 -18.70
CA ALA A 1028 -12.63 21.44 -20.16
C ALA A 1028 -11.47 20.60 -20.74
N ARG A 1029 -10.71 19.81 -19.95
CA ARG A 1029 -9.71 18.87 -20.51
C ARG A 1029 -9.68 17.52 -19.78
N ILE A 1030 -10.38 16.56 -20.37
CA ILE A 1030 -10.18 15.12 -20.14
C ILE A 1030 -8.81 14.73 -20.73
N PRO A 1031 -7.94 13.99 -20.00
CA PRO A 1031 -6.66 13.51 -20.52
C PRO A 1031 -6.80 12.71 -21.83
N VAL A 1032 -5.93 12.95 -22.80
CA VAL A 1032 -5.99 12.32 -24.16
C VAL A 1032 -5.96 10.79 -24.11
N VAL A 1033 -5.35 10.20 -23.07
CA VAL A 1033 -5.34 8.75 -22.82
C VAL A 1033 -6.75 8.16 -22.68
N LEU A 1034 -7.72 8.91 -22.15
CA LEU A 1034 -9.12 8.46 -22.01
C LEU A 1034 -9.92 8.50 -23.33
N LEU A 1035 -9.47 9.30 -24.32
CA LEU A 1035 -10.10 9.39 -25.64
C LEU A 1035 -9.69 8.24 -26.56
N GLY A 1036 -8.51 7.64 -26.35
CA GLY A 1036 -8.00 6.53 -27.17
C GLY A 1036 -8.78 5.21 -27.05
N SER A 1037 -9.60 5.04 -26.00
CA SER A 1037 -10.34 3.82 -25.70
C SER A 1037 -11.83 3.87 -26.08
N GLY A 1038 -12.28 4.87 -26.85
CA GLY A 1038 -13.68 4.98 -27.28
C GLY A 1038 -14.69 5.38 -26.18
N LEU A 1039 -14.20 5.89 -25.04
CA LEU A 1039 -15.02 6.23 -23.87
C LEU A 1039 -15.35 7.74 -23.82
N ALA A 1040 -16.18 8.22 -24.74
CA ALA A 1040 -16.69 9.58 -24.71
C ALA A 1040 -17.83 9.76 -23.67
N GLU A 1041 -18.66 8.73 -23.45
CA GLU A 1041 -19.73 8.77 -22.46
C GLU A 1041 -19.22 8.49 -21.03
N GLY A 1042 -19.42 9.48 -20.15
CA GLY A 1042 -19.12 9.37 -18.72
C GLY A 1042 -17.70 9.73 -18.30
N ALA A 1043 -16.93 10.40 -19.16
CA ALA A 1043 -15.58 10.82 -18.83
C ALA A 1043 -15.53 11.88 -17.72
N GLU A 1044 -16.57 12.72 -17.56
CA GLU A 1044 -16.69 13.64 -16.42
C GLU A 1044 -16.92 12.85 -15.13
N GLU A 1045 -17.88 11.93 -15.14
CA GLU A 1045 -18.26 11.02 -14.05
C GLU A 1045 -17.04 10.23 -13.54
N MET A 1046 -16.22 9.75 -14.47
CA MET A 1046 -14.94 9.09 -14.20
C MET A 1046 -13.95 10.02 -13.49
N CYS A 1047 -13.73 11.22 -14.02
CA CYS A 1047 -12.77 12.18 -13.46
C CYS A 1047 -13.20 12.67 -12.07
N GLU A 1048 -14.49 12.86 -11.82
CA GLU A 1048 -15.02 13.25 -10.50
C GLU A 1048 -14.80 12.14 -9.46
N LEU A 1049 -15.17 10.88 -9.76
CA LEU A 1049 -14.94 9.75 -8.86
C LEU A 1049 -13.45 9.46 -8.61
N LEU A 1050 -12.59 9.62 -9.62
CA LEU A 1050 -11.13 9.53 -9.45
C LEU A 1050 -10.58 10.65 -8.55
N ARG A 1051 -11.06 11.90 -8.70
CA ARG A 1051 -10.61 13.01 -7.84
C ARG A 1051 -11.04 12.82 -6.38
N ILE A 1052 -12.26 12.34 -6.18
CA ILE A 1052 -12.81 11.94 -4.88
C ILE A 1052 -11.94 10.82 -4.27
N GLY A 1053 -11.61 9.79 -5.06
CA GLY A 1053 -10.70 8.71 -4.64
C GLY A 1053 -9.31 9.21 -4.23
N ILE A 1054 -8.72 10.14 -4.99
CA ILE A 1054 -7.38 10.70 -4.69
C ILE A 1054 -7.41 11.52 -3.39
N GLY A 1055 -8.43 12.35 -3.16
CA GLY A 1055 -8.58 13.09 -1.91
C GLY A 1055 -8.71 12.18 -0.68
N CYS A 1056 -9.43 11.06 -0.83
CA CYS A 1056 -9.51 10.01 0.17
C CYS A 1056 -8.18 9.28 0.42
N THR A 1057 -7.32 9.15 -0.59
CA THR A 1057 -6.08 8.36 -0.55
C THR A 1057 -4.82 9.22 -0.39
N ALA A 1058 -4.95 10.40 0.21
CA ALA A 1058 -3.82 11.25 0.58
C ALA A 1058 -2.88 10.52 1.57
N GLU A 1059 -1.57 10.64 1.37
CA GLU A 1059 -0.55 10.00 2.21
C GLU A 1059 -0.68 10.40 3.70
N ALA A 1060 -0.92 11.69 3.95
CA ALA A 1060 -1.14 12.24 5.28
C ALA A 1060 -2.60 12.02 5.74
N PRO A 1061 -2.86 11.27 6.83
CA PRO A 1061 -4.23 10.96 7.29
C PRO A 1061 -5.06 12.19 7.63
N GLN A 1062 -4.42 13.23 8.16
CA GLN A 1062 -5.02 14.52 8.48
C GLN A 1062 -5.45 15.33 7.24
N SER A 1063 -4.88 15.03 6.07
CA SER A 1063 -5.22 15.69 4.80
C SER A 1063 -6.39 15.01 4.08
N ARG A 1064 -6.80 13.82 4.51
CA ARG A 1064 -8.02 13.17 4.02
C ARG A 1064 -9.24 13.85 4.64
N PRO A 1065 -10.36 14.01 3.91
CA PRO A 1065 -11.63 14.45 4.49
C PRO A 1065 -12.20 13.45 5.52
N ASN A 1066 -13.23 13.82 6.28
CA ASN A 1066 -14.05 12.88 7.05
C ASN A 1066 -15.25 12.37 6.21
N MET A 1067 -15.97 11.35 6.68
CA MET A 1067 -17.04 10.75 5.87
C MET A 1067 -18.26 11.67 5.68
N LYS A 1068 -18.50 12.62 6.59
CA LYS A 1068 -19.54 13.66 6.40
C LYS A 1068 -19.16 14.63 5.28
N GLU A 1069 -17.93 15.13 5.27
CA GLU A 1069 -17.37 15.95 4.18
C GLU A 1069 -17.39 15.19 2.84
N MET A 1070 -16.96 13.92 2.84
CA MET A 1070 -16.98 13.07 1.66
C MET A 1070 -18.39 12.87 1.11
N THR A 1071 -19.37 12.61 1.96
CA THR A 1071 -20.77 12.47 1.52
C THR A 1071 -21.27 13.76 0.88
N ILE A 1072 -20.91 14.93 1.41
CA ILE A 1072 -21.22 16.22 0.78
C ILE A 1072 -20.51 16.35 -0.58
N MET A 1073 -19.25 15.94 -0.72
CA MET A 1073 -18.50 16.00 -1.98
C MET A 1073 -19.08 15.06 -3.06
N VAL A 1074 -19.39 13.80 -2.72
CA VAL A 1074 -19.98 12.83 -3.65
C VAL A 1074 -21.41 13.25 -4.05
N VAL A 1075 -22.23 13.72 -3.10
CA VAL A 1075 -23.61 14.18 -3.38
C VAL A 1075 -23.63 15.50 -4.18
N SER A 1076 -22.63 16.37 -4.00
CA SER A 1076 -22.50 17.64 -4.75
C SER A 1076 -21.84 17.49 -6.12
N CYS A 1077 -21.52 16.27 -6.55
CA CYS A 1077 -20.85 15.97 -7.81
C CYS A 1077 -21.59 16.55 -9.04
N PRO A 1078 -20.94 17.33 -9.92
CA PRO A 1078 -21.54 17.93 -11.12
C PRO A 1078 -22.27 16.95 -12.04
N CYS A 1079 -21.84 15.69 -12.04
CA CYS A 1079 -22.36 14.64 -12.91
C CYS A 1079 -23.79 14.20 -12.58
N LYS A 1080 -24.24 14.41 -11.34
CA LYS A 1080 -25.67 14.26 -11.01
C LYS A 1080 -26.54 15.31 -11.74
N MET A 1081 -25.91 16.34 -12.28
CA MET A 1081 -26.50 17.47 -13.00
C MET A 1081 -26.28 17.43 -14.52
N SER A 1082 -25.43 16.53 -15.05
CA SER A 1082 -25.28 16.22 -16.49
C SER A 1082 -26.32 15.17 -16.91
N ILE A 1083 -26.38 14.05 -16.19
CA ILE A 1083 -27.22 12.87 -16.48
C ILE A 1083 -28.71 13.22 -16.56
N TYR A 1084 -29.17 14.19 -15.76
CA TYR A 1084 -30.56 14.66 -15.75
C TYR A 1084 -30.85 15.83 -16.72
N LYS A 1085 -29.85 16.46 -17.33
CA LYS A 1085 -30.07 17.51 -18.35
C LYS A 1085 -30.55 16.96 -19.69
N SER A 1086 -30.38 15.66 -19.93
CA SER A 1086 -30.73 15.01 -21.20
C SER A 1086 -32.24 14.87 -21.48
N SER A 1087 -33.13 15.31 -20.57
CA SER A 1087 -34.55 14.89 -20.59
C SER A 1087 -35.61 16.00 -20.59
N TYR A 1088 -35.27 17.29 -20.61
CA TYR A 1088 -36.27 18.37 -20.52
C TYR A 1088 -35.98 19.59 -21.42
N ALA A 1089 -37.04 20.20 -21.95
CA ALA A 1089 -37.02 21.23 -22.99
C ALA A 1089 -36.53 22.62 -22.52
N THR A 1090 -36.07 23.44 -23.47
CA THR A 1090 -35.44 24.75 -23.24
C THR A 1090 -36.43 25.92 -23.15
N LEU A 1091 -36.10 26.89 -22.28
CA LEU A 1091 -36.80 28.18 -22.12
C LEU A 1091 -36.39 29.20 -23.19
N THR A 1092 -37.15 30.29 -23.32
CA THR A 1092 -36.83 31.40 -24.23
C THR A 1092 -35.94 32.45 -23.58
N THR A 1093 -35.13 33.14 -24.38
CA THR A 1093 -34.15 34.15 -23.95
C THR A 1093 -34.77 35.33 -23.18
N SER A 1094 -36.08 35.60 -23.37
CA SER A 1094 -36.80 36.62 -22.61
C SER A 1094 -37.02 36.21 -21.15
N GLN A 1095 -37.24 34.91 -20.89
CA GLN A 1095 -37.56 34.38 -19.56
C GLN A 1095 -36.29 34.25 -18.70
N GLU A 1096 -35.17 33.84 -19.31
CA GLU A 1096 -33.87 33.75 -18.63
C GLU A 1096 -33.38 35.14 -18.14
N ASN A 1097 -33.62 36.20 -18.91
CA ASN A 1097 -33.26 37.57 -18.51
C ASN A 1097 -34.06 38.08 -17.30
N THR A 1098 -35.37 37.78 -17.22
CA THR A 1098 -36.19 38.16 -16.06
C THR A 1098 -35.77 37.40 -14.80
N LEU A 1099 -35.52 36.10 -14.91
CA LEU A 1099 -35.04 35.26 -13.80
C LEU A 1099 -33.64 35.72 -13.31
N HIS A 1100 -32.74 36.08 -14.22
CA HIS A 1100 -31.41 36.58 -13.85
C HIS A 1100 -31.47 37.94 -13.15
N ARG A 1101 -32.41 38.83 -13.54
CA ARG A 1101 -32.65 40.09 -12.80
C ARG A 1101 -33.16 39.82 -11.39
N PHE A 1102 -34.11 38.90 -11.24
CA PHE A 1102 -34.67 38.54 -9.93
C PHE A 1102 -33.57 38.10 -8.95
N LEU A 1103 -32.75 37.11 -9.34
CA LEU A 1103 -31.63 36.59 -8.55
C LEU A 1103 -30.59 37.66 -8.17
N LEU A 1104 -30.32 38.62 -9.08
CA LEU A 1104 -29.37 39.70 -8.82
C LEU A 1104 -29.88 40.64 -7.71
N TYR A 1105 -31.16 41.00 -7.75
CA TYR A 1105 -31.76 41.82 -6.70
C TYR A 1105 -31.87 41.08 -5.36
N THR A 1106 -32.18 39.78 -5.35
CA THR A 1106 -32.23 39.00 -4.08
C THR A 1106 -30.85 38.95 -3.42
N LYS A 1107 -29.80 38.71 -4.20
CA LYS A 1107 -28.41 38.66 -3.71
C LYS A 1107 -27.95 40.01 -3.18
N THR A 1108 -28.39 41.10 -3.80
CA THR A 1108 -28.12 42.49 -3.35
C THR A 1108 -28.80 42.77 -2.01
N PHE A 1109 -30.07 42.39 -1.84
CA PHE A 1109 -30.79 42.54 -0.58
C PHE A 1109 -30.17 41.71 0.57
N PHE A 1110 -29.74 40.48 0.28
CA PHE A 1110 -29.06 39.62 1.27
C PHE A 1110 -27.73 40.21 1.76
N ILE A 1111 -26.98 40.88 0.87
CA ILE A 1111 -25.74 41.59 1.24
C ILE A 1111 -26.04 42.77 2.18
N LEU A 1112 -27.08 43.57 1.89
CA LEU A 1112 -27.50 44.68 2.75
C LEU A 1112 -27.89 44.20 4.17
N LEU A 1113 -28.67 43.13 4.29
CA LEU A 1113 -29.01 42.50 5.57
C LEU A 1113 -27.79 41.99 6.34
N ARG A 1114 -26.81 41.40 5.65
CA ARG A 1114 -25.59 40.89 6.28
C ARG A 1114 -24.68 42.02 6.79
N VAL A 1115 -24.67 43.17 6.10
CA VAL A 1115 -23.99 44.39 6.56
C VAL A 1115 -24.71 44.99 7.79
N GLU A 1116 -26.04 45.08 7.78
CA GLU A 1116 -26.83 45.58 8.93
C GLU A 1116 -26.58 44.72 10.19
N ASN A 1117 -26.57 43.38 10.06
CA ASN A 1117 -26.27 42.47 11.17
C ASN A 1117 -24.80 42.50 11.61
N SER A 1118 -23.83 42.65 10.68
CA SER A 1118 -22.42 42.77 11.06
C SER A 1118 -22.13 44.05 11.83
N LEU A 1119 -22.84 45.14 11.53
CA LEU A 1119 -22.75 46.41 12.27
C LEU A 1119 -23.35 46.30 13.67
N MET A 1120 -24.49 45.60 13.84
CA MET A 1120 -25.03 45.30 15.18
C MET A 1120 -24.09 44.40 16.01
N SER A 1121 -23.48 43.37 15.39
CA SER A 1121 -22.58 42.45 16.08
C SER A 1121 -21.30 43.15 16.57
N ASN A 1122 -20.68 43.97 15.71
CA ASN A 1122 -19.45 44.68 16.07
C ASN A 1122 -19.67 45.77 17.13
N ALA A 1123 -20.87 46.37 17.19
CA ALA A 1123 -21.25 47.32 18.24
C ALA A 1123 -21.43 46.67 19.64
N LEU A 1124 -21.61 45.34 19.71
CA LEU A 1124 -21.77 44.59 20.95
C LEU A 1124 -20.46 44.00 21.50
N ASN A 1125 -19.47 43.75 20.63
CA ASN A 1125 -18.24 43.04 21.01
C ASN A 1125 -17.00 43.93 21.25
N HIS A 1126 -17.01 45.21 20.86
CA HIS A 1126 -15.91 46.14 21.18
C HIS A 1126 -16.41 47.53 21.61
N ASN A 1127 -15.90 48.02 22.75
CA ASN A 1127 -16.19 49.33 23.32
C ASN A 1127 -15.63 50.50 22.47
N PHE A 1128 -16.31 50.83 21.36
CA PHE A 1128 -16.07 52.07 20.61
C PHE A 1128 -17.22 53.06 20.80
N TYR A 1129 -16.92 54.21 21.42
CA TYR A 1129 -17.86 55.32 21.58
C TYR A 1129 -18.16 55.98 20.23
N PHE A 1130 -19.29 55.64 19.61
CA PHE A 1130 -19.91 56.46 18.57
C PHE A 1130 -21.01 57.38 19.18
N PRO A 1131 -21.18 58.63 18.70
CA PRO A 1131 -22.28 59.48 19.15
C PRO A 1131 -23.63 58.86 18.72
N PRO A 1132 -24.62 58.69 19.62
CA PRO A 1132 -25.84 57.94 19.34
C PRO A 1132 -26.68 58.50 18.19
N THR A 1133 -26.53 59.79 17.86
CA THR A 1133 -27.20 60.44 16.73
C THR A 1133 -26.70 60.00 15.35
N SER A 1134 -25.45 59.54 15.23
CA SER A 1134 -24.88 59.14 13.93
C SER A 1134 -25.31 57.73 13.50
N PHE A 1135 -25.38 56.81 14.46
CA PHE A 1135 -25.74 55.40 14.22
C PHE A 1135 -27.21 55.25 13.80
N GLY A 1136 -28.11 56.04 14.41
CA GLY A 1136 -29.53 56.06 14.05
C GLY A 1136 -29.78 56.49 12.60
N ILE A 1137 -29.12 57.55 12.12
CA ILE A 1137 -29.28 58.05 10.75
C ILE A 1137 -28.79 57.03 9.71
N PHE A 1138 -27.69 56.34 10.00
CA PHE A 1138 -27.13 55.31 9.10
C PHE A 1138 -28.02 54.06 9.03
N SER A 1139 -28.56 53.59 10.17
CA SER A 1139 -29.51 52.48 10.22
C SER A 1139 -30.83 52.79 9.51
N ILE A 1140 -31.38 54.00 9.68
CA ILE A 1140 -32.57 54.46 8.95
C ILE A 1140 -32.32 54.48 7.43
N SER A 1141 -31.15 54.96 7.01
CA SER A 1141 -30.77 55.00 5.59
C SER A 1141 -30.67 53.60 4.97
N LEU A 1142 -30.02 52.66 5.67
CA LEU A 1142 -29.94 51.24 5.26
C LEU A 1142 -31.33 50.61 5.10
N ARG A 1143 -32.25 50.88 6.04
CA ARG A 1143 -33.62 50.36 5.97
C ARG A 1143 -34.44 50.95 4.83
N ILE A 1144 -34.29 52.24 4.52
CA ILE A 1144 -34.94 52.87 3.36
C ILE A 1144 -34.46 52.18 2.07
N PHE A 1145 -33.15 51.97 1.89
CA PHE A 1145 -32.62 51.23 0.74
C PHE A 1145 -33.08 49.76 0.71
N GLY A 1146 -33.11 49.08 1.85
CA GLY A 1146 -33.61 47.71 1.97
C GLY A 1146 -35.09 47.59 1.56
N THR A 1147 -35.96 48.47 2.05
CA THR A 1147 -37.38 48.48 1.69
C THR A 1147 -37.60 48.72 0.20
N ALA A 1148 -36.87 49.67 -0.42
CA ALA A 1148 -36.97 49.94 -1.86
C ALA A 1148 -36.48 48.75 -2.72
N ALA A 1149 -35.41 48.09 -2.30
CA ALA A 1149 -34.92 46.87 -2.96
C ALA A 1149 -35.95 45.74 -2.89
N LEU A 1150 -36.60 45.53 -1.74
CA LEU A 1150 -37.60 44.49 -1.58
C LEU A 1150 -38.92 44.78 -2.31
N GLN A 1151 -39.34 46.05 -2.37
CA GLN A 1151 -40.49 46.48 -3.19
C GLN A 1151 -40.25 46.25 -4.69
N THR A 1152 -39.00 46.44 -5.13
CA THR A 1152 -38.57 46.11 -6.50
C THR A 1152 -38.57 44.60 -6.72
N LEU A 1153 -38.16 43.83 -5.71
CA LEU A 1153 -38.18 42.36 -5.76
C LEU A 1153 -39.59 41.80 -5.94
N LEU A 1154 -40.56 42.31 -5.17
CA LEU A 1154 -41.98 41.95 -5.28
C LEU A 1154 -42.52 42.10 -6.71
N ARG A 1155 -42.27 43.24 -7.36
CA ARG A 1155 -42.71 43.48 -8.75
C ARG A 1155 -42.11 42.48 -9.75
N VAL A 1156 -40.83 42.14 -9.59
CA VAL A 1156 -40.17 41.16 -10.48
C VAL A 1156 -40.66 39.72 -10.19
N ALA A 1157 -41.13 39.41 -8.97
CA ALA A 1157 -41.82 38.15 -8.67
C ALA A 1157 -43.20 38.09 -9.35
N GLU A 1158 -43.97 39.18 -9.32
CA GLU A 1158 -45.27 39.30 -10.01
C GLU A 1158 -45.10 39.16 -11.54
N ASP A 1159 -44.09 39.80 -12.14
CA ASP A 1159 -43.77 39.63 -13.56
C ASP A 1159 -43.41 38.16 -13.89
N LEU A 1160 -42.62 37.49 -13.04
CA LEU A 1160 -42.30 36.07 -13.18
C LEU A 1160 -43.54 35.17 -13.09
N ALA A 1161 -44.53 35.56 -12.25
CA ALA A 1161 -45.79 34.83 -12.12
C ALA A 1161 -46.72 34.93 -13.34
N SER A 1162 -46.55 35.95 -14.19
CA SER A 1162 -47.31 36.10 -15.44
C SER A 1162 -46.89 35.11 -16.55
N PHE A 1163 -45.69 34.52 -16.48
CA PHE A 1163 -45.24 33.54 -17.46
C PHE A 1163 -45.77 32.14 -17.13
N ASN A 1164 -46.69 31.64 -17.98
CA ASN A 1164 -47.30 30.31 -17.80
C ASN A 1164 -46.30 29.17 -18.12
N LEU A 1165 -45.43 28.88 -17.16
CA LEU A 1165 -44.22 28.04 -17.30
C LEU A 1165 -44.44 26.54 -17.06
N GLY A 1166 -45.68 26.07 -16.88
CA GLY A 1166 -45.98 24.65 -16.63
C GLY A 1166 -45.56 24.13 -15.24
N ILE A 1167 -45.12 25.01 -14.35
CA ILE A 1167 -44.89 24.72 -12.93
C ILE A 1167 -46.26 24.63 -12.24
N LYS A 1168 -46.48 23.66 -11.34
CA LYS A 1168 -47.71 23.58 -10.54
C LYS A 1168 -47.89 24.89 -9.74
N MET A 1169 -49.06 25.54 -9.86
CA MET A 1169 -49.34 26.89 -9.35
C MET A 1169 -48.91 27.15 -7.88
N GLY A 1170 -49.00 26.15 -7.00
CA GLY A 1170 -48.74 26.34 -5.56
C GLY A 1170 -47.34 26.81 -5.17
N SER A 1171 -46.30 26.56 -5.97
CA SER A 1171 -44.92 26.96 -5.64
C SER A 1171 -44.70 28.48 -5.72
N LEU A 1172 -45.51 29.17 -6.51
CA LEU A 1172 -45.30 30.58 -6.88
C LEU A 1172 -46.05 31.52 -5.94
N ASP A 1173 -47.26 31.13 -5.54
CA ASP A 1173 -48.05 31.79 -4.48
C ASP A 1173 -47.32 31.74 -3.13
N LEU A 1174 -46.65 30.63 -2.83
CA LEU A 1174 -45.79 30.48 -1.64
C LEU A 1174 -44.60 31.47 -1.66
N LEU A 1175 -43.97 31.68 -2.82
CA LEU A 1175 -42.87 32.64 -2.97
C LEU A 1175 -43.37 34.08 -2.80
N LEU A 1176 -44.48 34.45 -3.43
CA LEU A 1176 -45.11 35.77 -3.30
C LEU A 1176 -45.54 36.05 -1.85
N SER A 1177 -46.15 35.06 -1.19
CA SER A 1177 -46.52 35.13 0.23
C SER A 1177 -45.30 35.34 1.13
N ALA A 1178 -44.23 34.57 0.93
CA ALA A 1178 -43.02 34.68 1.74
C ALA A 1178 -42.29 36.03 1.56
N VAL A 1179 -42.14 36.53 0.32
CA VAL A 1179 -41.53 37.85 0.07
C VAL A 1179 -42.42 38.99 0.64
N SER A 1180 -43.75 38.84 0.59
CA SER A 1180 -44.69 39.78 1.23
C SER A 1180 -44.57 39.77 2.76
N SER A 1181 -44.44 38.60 3.40
CA SER A 1181 -44.20 38.51 4.84
C SER A 1181 -42.87 39.16 5.24
N ILE A 1182 -41.80 38.90 4.48
CA ILE A 1182 -40.48 39.54 4.69
C ILE A 1182 -40.58 41.07 4.57
N TYR A 1183 -41.40 41.60 3.66
CA TYR A 1183 -41.64 43.04 3.54
C TYR A 1183 -42.32 43.61 4.78
N HIS A 1184 -43.38 42.97 5.27
CA HIS A 1184 -44.07 43.40 6.49
C HIS A 1184 -43.18 43.29 7.75
N ASP A 1185 -42.41 42.21 7.91
CA ASP A 1185 -41.53 42.02 9.07
C ASP A 1185 -40.30 42.95 9.09
N TYR A 1186 -39.73 43.26 7.92
CA TYR A 1186 -38.61 44.20 7.80
C TYR A 1186 -39.06 45.64 8.11
N VAL A 1187 -40.24 46.05 7.63
CA VAL A 1187 -40.88 47.33 7.98
C VAL A 1187 -41.30 47.37 9.46
N GLY A 1188 -41.77 46.25 10.01
CA GLY A 1188 -42.12 46.07 11.42
C GLY A 1188 -40.93 45.99 12.39
N ALA A 1189 -39.70 46.14 11.89
CA ALA A 1189 -38.45 46.19 12.65
C ALA A 1189 -38.00 44.92 13.40
N ASN A 1190 -38.53 43.73 13.06
CA ASN A 1190 -38.17 42.48 13.73
C ASN A 1190 -37.07 41.69 12.99
N THR A 1191 -35.84 42.20 13.04
CA THR A 1191 -34.70 41.73 12.21
C THR A 1191 -34.30 40.26 12.40
N LYS A 1192 -34.51 39.67 13.58
CA LYS A 1192 -34.21 38.24 13.82
C LYS A 1192 -35.12 37.31 13.02
N LEU A 1193 -36.43 37.59 12.98
CA LEU A 1193 -37.40 36.77 12.25
C LEU A 1193 -37.18 36.91 10.74
N CYS A 1194 -36.92 38.15 10.29
CA CYS A 1194 -36.60 38.47 8.91
C CYS A 1194 -35.36 37.71 8.40
N TYR A 1195 -34.32 37.52 9.23
CA TYR A 1195 -33.11 36.78 8.84
C TYR A 1195 -33.36 35.27 8.66
N CYS A 1196 -34.27 34.67 9.46
CA CYS A 1196 -34.69 33.28 9.26
C CYS A 1196 -35.52 33.13 7.98
N LEU A 1197 -36.54 33.97 7.79
CA LEU A 1197 -37.39 33.94 6.60
C LEU A 1197 -36.61 34.24 5.31
N VAL A 1198 -35.63 35.14 5.33
CA VAL A 1198 -34.76 35.42 4.17
C VAL A 1198 -33.79 34.26 3.92
N ASN A 1199 -33.33 33.53 4.94
CA ASN A 1199 -32.61 32.26 4.75
C ASN A 1199 -33.53 31.19 4.13
N GLU A 1200 -34.76 31.03 4.62
CA GLU A 1200 -35.72 30.08 4.04
C GLU A 1200 -36.07 30.43 2.60
N VAL A 1201 -36.32 31.71 2.26
CA VAL A 1201 -36.56 32.15 0.88
C VAL A 1201 -35.31 32.05 0.02
N TYR A 1202 -34.10 32.28 0.56
CA TYR A 1202 -32.86 32.04 -0.18
C TYR A 1202 -32.62 30.54 -0.41
N VAL A 1203 -32.99 29.68 0.52
CA VAL A 1203 -33.00 28.21 0.35
C VAL A 1203 -34.07 27.81 -0.67
N LEU A 1204 -35.30 28.34 -0.58
CA LEU A 1204 -36.38 28.10 -1.53
C LEU A 1204 -36.01 28.58 -2.95
N LEU A 1205 -35.25 29.67 -3.07
CA LEU A 1205 -34.71 30.18 -4.34
C LEU A 1205 -33.43 29.48 -4.79
N PHE A 1206 -32.66 28.88 -3.88
CA PHE A 1206 -31.58 27.96 -4.22
C PHE A 1206 -32.16 26.64 -4.76
N PHE A 1207 -33.31 26.21 -4.24
CA PHE A 1207 -34.13 25.15 -4.83
C PHE A 1207 -34.77 25.58 -6.15
N LEU A 1208 -35.46 26.73 -6.26
CA LEU A 1208 -36.11 27.20 -7.51
C LEU A 1208 -35.11 27.57 -8.62
N GLY A 1209 -33.96 28.14 -8.29
CA GLY A 1209 -32.83 28.29 -9.21
C GLY A 1209 -32.19 26.96 -9.63
N ARG A 1210 -32.40 25.89 -8.85
CA ARG A 1210 -32.11 24.49 -9.19
C ARG A 1210 -33.34 23.69 -9.64
N TYR A 1211 -34.52 24.31 -9.88
CA TYR A 1211 -35.68 23.60 -10.46
C TYR A 1211 -35.56 23.39 -11.98
N ARG A 1212 -34.35 23.52 -12.55
CA ARG A 1212 -33.89 22.47 -13.47
C ARG A 1212 -33.32 21.31 -12.65
N VAL A 1213 -34.17 20.30 -12.44
CA VAL A 1213 -33.88 18.95 -11.89
C VAL A 1213 -33.99 18.81 -10.36
N ALA A 1214 -35.18 18.40 -9.87
CA ALA A 1214 -35.42 17.07 -9.25
C ALA A 1214 -36.67 17.09 -8.33
N GLU A 1215 -37.71 16.32 -8.67
CA GLU A 1215 -38.65 15.79 -7.67
C GLU A 1215 -39.25 14.46 -8.15
N ILE A 1216 -39.83 13.68 -7.21
CA ILE A 1216 -40.07 12.22 -7.19
C ILE A 1216 -38.77 11.49 -6.77
N ALA A 1217 -38.58 10.99 -5.55
CA ALA A 1217 -39.47 10.47 -4.49
C ALA A 1217 -38.77 10.73 -3.12
N TRP A 1218 -39.38 10.80 -1.93
CA TRP A 1218 -40.63 10.26 -1.36
C TRP A 1218 -40.93 11.03 -0.04
N VAL A 1219 -42.18 11.44 0.27
CA VAL A 1219 -42.75 11.41 1.65
C VAL A 1219 -44.29 11.32 1.56
N GLN A 1220 -44.81 10.10 1.63
CA GLN A 1220 -46.14 9.67 2.09
C GLN A 1220 -46.02 8.13 2.04
N ASP A 1221 -46.11 7.40 3.15
CA ASP A 1221 -47.26 7.38 4.04
C ASP A 1221 -46.96 7.41 5.55
N ASN A 1222 -47.66 8.34 6.23
CA ASN A 1222 -48.39 8.14 7.51
C ASN A 1222 -47.63 8.09 8.86
N PRO A 1223 -48.29 8.53 9.98
CA PRO A 1223 -47.82 9.75 10.65
C PRO A 1223 -47.57 9.59 12.18
N PRO A 1224 -48.14 10.45 13.06
CA PRO A 1224 -47.45 11.16 14.15
C PRO A 1224 -47.16 10.26 15.38
N GLU A 1225 -46.36 10.66 16.39
CA GLU A 1225 -46.63 11.69 17.41
C GLU A 1225 -45.34 12.04 18.17
N GLY A 1226 -45.21 13.29 18.65
CA GLY A 1226 -44.13 13.74 19.56
C GLY A 1226 -43.50 15.06 19.17
#